data_AF-A0A5B6X828-F1
#
_entry.id   AF-A0A5B6X828-F1
#
_cell.length_a   1.000
_cell.length_b   1.000
_cell.length_c   1.000
_cell.angle_alpha   90.00
_cell.angle_beta   90.00
_cell.angle_gamma   90.00
#
_symmetry.space_group_name_H-M   'P 1'
#
loop_
_entity.id
_entity.type
_entity.pdbx_description
1 polymer ?
#
loop_
_entity_poly.entity_id
_entity_poly.type
_entity_poly.pdbx_seq_one_letter_code
_entity_poly.pdbx_strand_id
1 'polypeptide(L)'
;MRRRTEILVLLICLVIVTTSFASTVTYDHRAIVIDGKRRVLISGSIHYPRSTPEMWPDLIQKSKDGGLDVIETYVFWNLHEPVRNQYNFEGRNDLVKFVKLVAEAGLYVHLRIGPYVCAEWNYGGFPLWLHFIPGIKFRTDNEPFKAEMQRFTAKIVEMMKQEKLYASQGGPIILSQIENEYGNIDSAYGAAAKPYIKWAAGMAISLDTGVPWVMCQQSDAPDPIINTCNGFYCDQFTPNSNKKPKMWTENWSGCHIPNARFLSFGGTVPYRPVEDLAFAVVRFFQRGGTFQNYYMYHGGTNFDRTTGGPFIATSYDYDAPIDEYGQVRQPKWGHLRDVHKAIKLCEEALIATDPKISSMGPNLEAAVYKTGSGGCSAFLANIDTKSDATVNFNDNSYHLPAWSVSILPDCKNVVLNTAKDHSRKFKLSLVLGTMNLTLQDRSSEPPLQLYKVQTMYFFPGLDFMGMGKGEAWINGQSIGRYWPAYIASNSGCTDSCDYRGPYSANKCRKNCGKPSQQLYHVPRSWLKPSGNILVLFEEMGGDPTQLAFATRKMGSLCSHVSDSHPLPMDMWGLDSKTRSASNPTLSLSCPFPNQVISSIKFASFGTPLGTCGSFSHGRCSSAKAHSIVQKVCVGSTSCSIDVSTKTLGDPCKGVKKSLAVEVSCA
;
A
#
# COMPACT_ATOMS: atom_id res chain seq x y z
N MET A 1 50.13 -0.45 58.92
CA MET A 1 50.73 0.35 57.81
C MET A 1 49.75 0.41 56.66
N ARG A 2 49.50 1.64 56.18
CA ARG A 2 48.65 2.12 55.07
C ARG A 2 48.27 1.14 53.94
N ARG A 3 46.98 1.13 53.57
CA ARG A 3 46.40 1.51 52.23
C ARG A 3 44.92 1.07 52.18
N ARG A 4 43.97 2.00 52.21
CA ARG A 4 43.34 2.77 51.11
C ARG A 4 42.09 2.07 50.55
N THR A 5 40.96 2.66 50.93
CA THR A 5 39.64 2.75 50.30
C THR A 5 39.69 2.67 48.78
N GLU A 6 38.73 1.95 48.16
CA GLU A 6 38.12 2.32 46.88
C GLU A 6 36.80 1.56 46.67
N ILE A 7 35.70 2.33 46.77
CA ILE A 7 34.34 1.96 46.40
C ILE A 7 34.25 2.21 44.88
N LEU A 8 34.05 1.16 44.08
CA LEU A 8 33.82 1.30 42.65
C LEU A 8 32.30 1.43 42.40
N VAL A 9 31.82 2.68 42.35
CA VAL A 9 30.50 3.01 41.79
C VAL A 9 30.61 2.93 40.27
N LEU A 10 30.08 1.86 39.66
CA LEU A 10 29.87 1.81 38.21
C LEU A 10 28.66 2.69 37.86
N LEU A 11 28.91 3.91 37.39
CA LEU A 11 27.93 4.72 36.69
C LEU A 11 27.66 4.08 35.31
N ILE A 12 26.53 3.38 35.18
CA ILE A 12 25.99 3.04 33.86
C ILE A 12 25.35 4.31 33.32
N CYS A 13 26.10 5.08 32.52
CA CYS A 13 25.51 6.10 31.66
C CYS A 13 24.68 5.41 30.59
N LEU A 14 23.37 5.27 30.84
CA LEU A 14 22.38 5.05 29.80
C LEU A 14 22.40 6.28 28.89
N VAL A 15 23.16 6.22 27.80
CA VAL A 15 23.01 7.19 26.71
C VAL A 15 21.70 6.83 26.02
N ILE A 16 20.61 7.45 26.48
CA ILE A 16 19.40 7.57 25.67
C ILE A 16 19.81 8.47 24.51
N VAL A 17 20.23 7.86 23.38
CA VAL A 17 20.36 8.59 22.12
C VAL A 17 18.95 8.97 21.71
N THR A 18 18.50 10.14 22.14
CA THR A 18 17.38 10.80 21.48
C THR A 18 17.87 11.11 20.08
N THR A 19 17.34 10.40 19.09
CA THR A 19 17.62 10.70 17.68
C THR A 19 17.04 12.07 17.35
N SER A 20 17.82 13.12 17.57
CA SER A 20 17.48 14.48 17.17
C SER A 20 17.88 14.62 15.70
N PHE A 21 16.90 14.51 14.81
CA PHE A 21 17.07 14.78 13.38
C PHE A 21 16.73 16.25 13.10
N ALA A 22 17.58 17.19 13.52
CA ALA A 22 17.48 18.53 12.94
C ALA A 22 17.90 18.41 11.48
N SER A 23 16.94 18.08 10.60
CA SER A 23 17.19 17.74 9.22
C SER A 23 16.84 18.90 8.30
N THR A 24 17.79 19.31 7.47
CA THR A 24 17.53 20.30 6.43
C THR A 24 16.92 19.60 5.23
N VAL A 25 15.66 19.92 4.90
CA VAL A 25 14.96 19.35 3.75
C VAL A 25 14.82 20.39 2.65
N THR A 26 15.46 20.14 1.52
CA THR A 26 15.36 20.95 0.30
C THR A 26 15.13 20.04 -0.90
N TYR A 27 15.21 20.59 -2.11
CA TYR A 27 15.13 19.81 -3.34
C TYR A 27 15.95 20.46 -4.44
N ASP A 28 16.29 19.68 -5.46
CA ASP A 28 16.83 20.18 -6.72
C ASP A 28 16.16 19.49 -7.91
N HIS A 29 16.70 19.69 -9.11
CA HIS A 29 16.17 19.10 -10.34
C HIS A 29 16.04 17.57 -10.28
N ARG A 30 16.86 16.90 -9.46
CA ARG A 30 16.96 15.45 -9.42
C ARG A 30 16.07 14.88 -8.33
N ALA A 31 16.23 15.33 -7.08
CA ALA A 31 15.59 14.67 -5.93
C ALA A 31 15.28 15.63 -4.76
N ILE A 32 14.52 15.11 -3.79
CA ILE A 32 14.48 15.67 -2.44
C ILE A 32 15.86 15.45 -1.80
N VAL A 33 16.37 16.49 -1.14
CA VAL A 33 17.66 16.53 -0.45
C VAL A 33 17.40 16.61 1.04
N ILE A 34 17.82 15.58 1.78
CA ILE A 34 17.71 15.51 3.24
C ILE A 34 19.14 15.52 3.78
N ASP A 35 19.49 16.54 4.58
CA ASP A 35 20.83 16.72 5.17
C ASP A 35 21.95 16.75 4.13
N GLY A 36 21.70 17.49 3.05
CA GLY A 36 22.65 17.64 1.93
C GLY A 36 22.77 16.41 1.05
N LYS A 37 22.03 15.33 1.32
CA LYS A 37 22.03 14.10 0.52
C LYS A 37 20.73 13.94 -0.25
N ARG A 38 20.84 13.81 -1.58
CA ARG A 38 19.72 13.40 -2.43
C ARG A 38 19.27 12.00 -2.03
N ARG A 39 17.95 11.74 -2.05
CA ARG A 39 17.37 10.45 -1.68
C ARG A 39 16.40 9.96 -2.75
N VAL A 40 16.39 8.65 -2.96
CA VAL A 40 15.29 7.97 -3.66
C VAL A 40 14.30 7.51 -2.59
N LEU A 41 13.13 8.13 -2.53
CA LEU A 41 12.14 7.92 -1.48
C LEU A 41 10.99 7.04 -1.98
N ILE A 42 10.74 5.95 -1.26
CA ILE A 42 9.60 5.07 -1.48
C ILE A 42 8.62 5.29 -0.33
N SER A 43 7.38 5.62 -0.66
CA SER A 43 6.35 6.06 0.28
C SER A 43 5.13 5.17 0.20
N GLY A 44 4.34 5.11 1.27
CA GLY A 44 3.05 4.43 1.28
C GLY A 44 2.01 5.15 2.11
N SER A 45 0.78 5.19 1.60
CA SER A 45 -0.33 5.87 2.28
C SER A 45 -0.93 4.99 3.36
N ILE A 46 -1.06 5.54 4.56
CA ILE A 46 -1.80 4.96 5.69
C ILE A 46 -2.63 6.07 6.32
N HIS A 47 -3.95 6.00 6.19
CA HIS A 47 -4.83 6.99 6.81
C HIS A 47 -5.11 6.60 8.26
N TYR A 48 -4.58 7.39 9.20
CA TYR A 48 -4.71 7.11 10.64
C TYR A 48 -6.15 6.84 11.12
N PRO A 49 -7.21 7.52 10.65
CA PRO A 49 -8.57 7.25 11.13
C PRO A 49 -9.21 5.99 10.55
N ARG A 50 -8.60 5.38 9.51
CA ARG A 50 -9.10 4.14 8.88
C ARG A 50 -8.57 2.87 9.57
N SER A 51 -7.82 3.03 10.64
CA SER A 51 -7.32 1.96 11.51
C SER A 51 -7.35 2.44 12.97
N THR A 52 -7.15 1.55 13.93
CA THR A 52 -7.16 1.94 15.36
C THR A 52 -5.74 2.26 15.85
N PRO A 53 -5.60 3.03 16.95
CA PRO A 53 -4.30 3.32 17.55
C PRO A 53 -3.47 2.07 17.90
N GLU A 54 -4.13 0.96 18.22
CA GLU A 54 -3.48 -0.31 18.53
C GLU A 54 -2.95 -1.02 17.28
N MET A 55 -3.52 -0.73 16.10
CA MET A 55 -3.04 -1.27 14.81
C MET A 55 -1.85 -0.47 14.27
N TRP A 56 -1.76 0.83 14.55
CA TRP A 56 -0.76 1.72 13.94
C TRP A 56 0.68 1.20 14.05
N PRO A 57 1.20 0.78 15.22
CA PRO A 57 2.59 0.32 15.32
C PRO A 57 2.88 -0.88 14.41
N ASP A 58 1.96 -1.85 14.34
CA ASP A 58 2.10 -3.04 13.49
C ASP A 58 2.00 -2.70 11.99
N LEU A 59 1.09 -1.81 11.60
CA LEU A 59 0.97 -1.32 10.22
C LEU A 59 2.23 -0.57 9.77
N ILE A 60 2.77 0.28 10.64
CA ILE A 60 3.99 1.07 10.39
C ILE A 60 5.20 0.13 10.30
N GLN A 61 5.30 -0.86 11.20
CA GLN A 61 6.39 -1.83 11.17
C GLN A 61 6.36 -2.68 9.89
N LYS A 62 5.19 -3.20 9.49
CA LYS A 62 5.03 -3.93 8.22
C LYS A 62 5.35 -3.07 6.99
N SER A 63 5.15 -1.77 7.08
CA SER A 63 5.52 -0.80 6.04
C SER A 63 7.02 -0.59 5.96
N LYS A 64 7.69 -0.47 7.11
CA LYS A 64 9.15 -0.41 7.21
C LYS A 64 9.80 -1.70 6.70
N ASP A 65 9.31 -2.86 7.14
CA ASP A 65 9.79 -4.18 6.69
C ASP A 65 9.52 -4.41 5.19
N GLY A 66 8.49 -3.74 4.68
CA GLY A 66 8.16 -3.67 3.27
C GLY A 66 9.14 -2.79 2.46
N GLY A 67 10.04 -2.06 3.11
CA GLY A 67 11.05 -1.22 2.46
C GLY A 67 10.60 0.22 2.16
N LEU A 68 9.55 0.72 2.84
CA LEU A 68 9.18 2.13 2.74
C LEU A 68 10.14 3.01 3.55
N ASP A 69 10.40 4.21 3.03
CA ASP A 69 11.13 5.29 3.71
C ASP A 69 10.17 6.33 4.33
N VAL A 70 8.96 6.47 3.77
CA VAL A 70 8.00 7.53 4.11
C VAL A 70 6.59 6.95 4.28
N ILE A 71 5.86 7.44 5.29
CA ILE A 71 4.41 7.24 5.39
C ILE A 71 3.70 8.53 4.96
N GLU A 72 2.76 8.38 4.04
CA GLU A 72 1.91 9.47 3.59
C GLU A 72 0.53 9.38 4.28
N THR A 73 -0.01 10.51 4.72
CA THR A 73 -1.39 10.56 5.21
C THR A 73 -2.04 11.90 4.90
N TYR A 74 -3.33 11.86 4.56
CA TYR A 74 -4.19 13.04 4.58
C TYR A 74 -4.51 13.48 6.01
N VAL A 75 -4.91 14.76 6.17
CA VAL A 75 -5.56 15.29 7.38
C VAL A 75 -7.05 15.51 7.13
N PHE A 76 -7.91 14.95 7.97
CA PHE A 76 -9.35 14.94 7.74
C PHE A 76 -10.06 16.05 8.54
N TRP A 77 -10.31 17.20 7.91
CA TRP A 77 -10.86 18.38 8.60
C TRP A 77 -12.20 18.13 9.29
N ASN A 78 -13.16 17.52 8.62
CA ASN A 78 -14.48 17.20 9.18
C ASN A 78 -14.43 16.33 10.45
N LEU A 79 -13.42 15.47 10.56
CA LEU A 79 -13.20 14.60 11.70
C LEU A 79 -12.58 15.37 12.86
N HIS A 80 -11.65 16.28 12.55
CA HIS A 80 -10.96 17.09 13.54
C HIS A 80 -11.75 18.31 14.00
N GLU A 81 -12.74 18.78 13.24
CA GLU A 81 -13.59 19.92 13.59
C GLU A 81 -15.06 19.62 13.28
N PRO A 82 -15.69 18.65 13.98
CA PRO A 82 -17.08 18.28 13.72
C PRO A 82 -18.07 19.43 13.98
N VAL A 83 -17.72 20.33 14.90
CA VAL A 83 -18.42 21.58 15.18
C VAL A 83 -17.40 22.71 15.08
N ARG A 84 -17.75 23.84 14.46
CA ARG A 84 -16.85 24.98 14.27
C ARG A 84 -16.22 25.41 15.60
N ASN A 85 -14.90 25.51 15.62
CA ASN A 85 -14.00 25.77 16.75
C ASN A 85 -13.97 24.71 17.87
N GLN A 86 -14.57 23.53 17.67
CA GLN A 86 -14.47 22.41 18.60
C GLN A 86 -13.68 21.29 17.94
N TYR A 87 -12.50 21.00 18.51
CA TYR A 87 -11.56 20.08 17.89
C TYR A 87 -11.52 18.72 18.54
N ASN A 88 -11.31 17.68 17.74
CA ASN A 88 -11.11 16.31 18.21
C ASN A 88 -9.81 15.72 17.63
N PHE A 89 -8.84 15.49 18.52
CA PHE A 89 -7.58 14.81 18.24
C PHE A 89 -7.38 13.59 19.17
N GLU A 90 -8.47 12.95 19.60
CA GLU A 90 -8.44 11.80 20.51
C GLU A 90 -8.61 10.47 19.78
N GLY A 91 -8.17 9.37 20.42
CA GLY A 91 -8.36 8.02 19.90
C GLY A 91 -7.76 7.83 18.50
N ARG A 92 -8.55 7.35 17.55
CA ARG A 92 -8.11 7.19 16.14
C ARG A 92 -7.94 8.51 15.38
N ASN A 93 -8.30 9.64 16.00
CA ASN A 93 -8.15 10.98 15.45
C ASN A 93 -6.86 11.66 15.98
N ASP A 94 -6.06 10.97 16.79
CA ASP A 94 -4.81 11.50 17.32
C ASP A 94 -3.70 11.50 16.26
N LEU A 95 -3.72 12.56 15.43
CA LEU A 95 -2.73 12.78 14.37
C LEU A 95 -1.31 12.90 14.93
N VAL A 96 -1.14 13.59 16.06
CA VAL A 96 0.17 13.81 16.68
C VAL A 96 0.78 12.49 17.10
N LYS A 97 0.01 11.63 17.79
CA LYS A 97 0.46 10.30 18.19
C LYS A 97 0.80 9.44 16.99
N PHE A 98 -0.02 9.46 15.94
CA PHE A 98 0.28 8.72 14.71
C PHE A 98 1.63 9.14 14.11
N VAL A 99 1.87 10.44 13.93
CA VAL A 99 3.13 10.97 13.39
C VAL A 99 4.33 10.62 14.29
N LYS A 100 4.16 10.68 15.62
CA LYS A 100 5.20 10.26 16.58
C LYS A 100 5.54 8.78 16.45
N LEU A 101 4.55 7.90 16.29
CA LEU A 101 4.80 6.46 16.07
C LEU A 101 5.55 6.19 14.76
N VAL A 102 5.28 6.97 13.70
CA VAL A 102 6.06 6.89 12.45
C VAL A 102 7.51 7.31 12.69
N ALA A 103 7.74 8.37 13.48
CA ALA A 103 9.08 8.81 13.87
C ALA A 103 9.82 7.76 14.70
N GLU A 104 9.15 7.14 15.66
CA GLU A 104 9.72 6.06 16.50
C GLU A 104 10.13 4.84 15.66
N ALA A 105 9.39 4.54 14.60
CA ALA A 105 9.77 3.52 13.63
C ALA A 105 10.95 3.95 12.73
N GLY A 106 11.38 5.21 12.77
CA GLY A 106 12.47 5.74 11.94
C GLY A 106 12.09 5.95 10.48
N LEU A 107 10.80 6.21 10.22
CA LEU A 107 10.29 6.57 8.90
C LEU A 107 10.00 8.08 8.84
N TYR A 108 10.04 8.65 7.64
CA TYR A 108 9.61 10.03 7.42
C TYR A 108 8.10 10.12 7.20
N VAL A 109 7.56 11.33 7.22
CA VAL A 109 6.15 11.63 6.95
C VAL A 109 6.00 12.62 5.81
N HIS A 110 5.09 12.30 4.88
CA HIS A 110 4.51 13.26 3.94
C HIS A 110 3.08 13.60 4.41
N LEU A 111 2.89 14.81 4.94
CA LEU A 111 1.63 15.24 5.55
C LEU A 111 0.77 15.99 4.54
N ARG A 112 -0.28 15.35 4.03
CA ARG A 112 -1.20 15.97 3.06
C ARG A 112 -2.33 16.69 3.77
N ILE A 113 -2.10 17.95 4.12
CA ILE A 113 -3.01 18.73 4.96
C ILE A 113 -4.33 19.03 4.23
N GLY A 114 -4.29 19.25 2.92
CA GLY A 114 -5.48 19.57 2.13
C GLY A 114 -5.82 21.08 2.20
N PRO A 115 -6.99 21.49 2.71
CA PRO A 115 -7.89 20.71 3.56
C PRO A 115 -9.02 20.00 2.80
N TYR A 116 -9.18 20.27 1.50
CA TYR A 116 -9.83 19.32 0.60
C TYR A 116 -8.88 18.17 0.35
N VAL A 117 -9.30 16.94 0.63
CA VAL A 117 -8.45 15.74 0.48
C VAL A 117 -9.00 14.74 -0.52
N CYS A 118 -10.24 14.93 -1.00
CA CYS A 118 -10.96 13.91 -1.76
C CYS A 118 -11.07 12.60 -0.95
N ALA A 119 -10.09 11.71 -1.09
CA ALA A 119 -9.80 10.54 -0.28
C ALA A 119 -10.95 9.56 -0.07
N GLU A 120 -12.03 9.71 -0.85
CA GLU A 120 -13.29 8.97 -0.69
C GLU A 120 -13.78 9.07 0.73
N TRP A 121 -13.59 10.26 1.22
CA TRP A 121 -13.95 10.65 2.54
C TRP A 121 -15.20 11.49 2.45
N ASN A 122 -15.99 11.45 3.51
CA ASN A 122 -17.24 12.18 3.56
C ASN A 122 -16.99 13.67 3.24
N TYR A 123 -17.75 14.18 2.28
CA TYR A 123 -17.67 15.56 1.79
C TYR A 123 -16.25 16.03 1.41
N GLY A 124 -15.39 15.10 0.96
CA GLY A 124 -14.01 15.38 0.55
C GLY A 124 -13.10 15.86 1.68
N GLY A 125 -13.48 15.63 2.93
CA GLY A 125 -12.79 16.14 4.11
C GLY A 125 -13.41 17.40 4.71
N PHE A 126 -14.30 18.11 4.01
CA PHE A 126 -14.88 19.35 4.55
C PHE A 126 -15.91 19.08 5.65
N PRO A 127 -15.88 19.84 6.75
CA PRO A 127 -16.95 19.81 7.74
C PRO A 127 -18.28 20.26 7.13
N LEU A 128 -19.39 19.61 7.50
CA LEU A 128 -20.71 19.95 6.96
C LEU A 128 -21.13 21.39 7.32
N TRP A 129 -20.76 21.87 8.52
CA TRP A 129 -21.10 23.23 8.96
C TRP A 129 -20.50 24.32 8.05
N LEU A 130 -19.41 24.02 7.32
CA LEU A 130 -18.79 24.94 6.40
C LEU A 130 -19.77 25.37 5.31
N HIS A 131 -20.64 24.46 4.87
CA HIS A 131 -21.64 24.73 3.83
C HIS A 131 -22.64 25.84 4.22
N PHE A 132 -22.92 25.99 5.51
CA PHE A 132 -23.92 26.93 6.02
C PHE A 132 -23.36 28.33 6.30
N ILE A 133 -22.08 28.59 6.00
CA ILE A 133 -21.51 29.93 6.11
C ILE A 133 -22.10 30.83 5.00
N PRO A 134 -22.68 31.99 5.34
CA PRO A 134 -23.24 32.90 4.34
C PRO A 134 -22.23 33.28 3.26
N GLY A 135 -22.62 33.11 1.99
CA GLY A 135 -21.81 33.50 0.83
C GLY A 135 -20.60 32.62 0.54
N ILE A 136 -20.46 31.47 1.22
CA ILE A 136 -19.32 30.58 1.01
C ILE A 136 -19.38 29.88 -0.36
N LYS A 137 -18.23 29.79 -1.02
CA LYS A 137 -18.03 29.00 -2.24
C LYS A 137 -16.74 28.22 -2.08
N PHE A 138 -16.84 26.90 -2.19
CA PHE A 138 -15.69 26.05 -1.93
C PHE A 138 -14.68 26.05 -3.06
N ARG A 139 -13.40 25.97 -2.68
CA ARG A 139 -12.26 25.79 -3.59
C ARG A 139 -12.24 26.83 -4.71
N THR A 140 -12.49 28.08 -4.35
CA THR A 140 -12.43 29.19 -5.29
C THR A 140 -12.02 30.46 -4.55
N ASP A 141 -11.79 31.53 -5.30
CA ASP A 141 -11.40 32.82 -4.74
C ASP A 141 -12.59 33.46 -4.00
N ASN A 142 -12.80 33.01 -2.77
CA ASN A 142 -13.93 33.34 -1.92
C ASN A 142 -13.44 33.60 -0.50
N GLU A 143 -13.56 34.83 0.00
CA GLU A 143 -13.02 35.23 1.30
C GLU A 143 -13.49 34.36 2.47
N PRO A 144 -14.80 34.03 2.62
CA PRO A 144 -15.25 33.12 3.69
C PRO A 144 -14.54 31.75 3.66
N PHE A 145 -14.40 31.17 2.47
CA PHE A 145 -13.70 29.89 2.31
C PHE A 145 -12.20 30.01 2.60
N LYS A 146 -11.54 31.04 2.08
CA LYS A 146 -10.11 31.30 2.28
C LYS A 146 -9.78 31.48 3.77
N ALA A 147 -10.59 32.24 4.49
CA ALA A 147 -10.42 32.45 5.93
C ALA A 147 -10.52 31.14 6.73
N GLU A 148 -11.52 30.29 6.43
CA GLU A 148 -11.70 29.01 7.12
C GLU A 148 -10.61 27.99 6.76
N MET A 149 -10.24 27.90 5.48
CA MET A 149 -9.13 27.05 5.01
C MET A 149 -7.81 27.45 5.67
N GLN A 150 -7.50 28.74 5.73
CA GLN A 150 -6.30 29.25 6.39
C GLN A 150 -6.33 28.96 7.89
N ARG A 151 -7.46 29.19 8.57
CA ARG A 151 -7.61 28.92 10.01
C ARG A 151 -7.30 27.46 10.36
N PHE A 152 -7.90 26.53 9.62
CA PHE A 152 -7.66 25.10 9.87
C PHE A 152 -6.24 24.67 9.48
N THR A 153 -5.73 25.10 8.32
CA THR A 153 -4.38 24.76 7.87
C THR A 153 -3.33 25.27 8.85
N ALA A 154 -3.45 26.55 9.26
CA ALA A 154 -2.56 27.16 10.24
C ALA A 154 -2.57 26.41 11.57
N LYS A 155 -3.75 26.00 12.05
CA LYS A 155 -3.86 25.20 13.28
C LYS A 155 -3.12 23.87 13.18
N ILE A 156 -3.26 23.14 12.08
CA ILE A 156 -2.56 21.87 11.89
C ILE A 156 -1.05 22.09 11.85
N VAL A 157 -0.57 23.09 11.09
CA VAL A 157 0.85 23.43 11.05
C VAL A 157 1.38 23.83 12.42
N GLU A 158 0.66 24.68 13.15
CA GLU A 158 1.04 25.12 14.49
C GLU A 158 1.12 23.94 15.46
N MET A 159 0.14 23.04 15.45
CA MET A 159 0.14 21.83 16.27
C MET A 159 1.35 20.93 15.96
N MET A 160 1.67 20.71 14.68
CA MET A 160 2.86 19.95 14.29
C MET A 160 4.15 20.67 14.73
N LYS A 161 4.19 22.01 14.66
CA LYS A 161 5.33 22.81 15.10
C LYS A 161 5.56 22.79 16.60
N GLN A 162 4.48 22.89 17.39
CA GLN A 162 4.51 22.85 18.85
C GLN A 162 5.09 21.50 19.33
N GLU A 163 4.73 20.42 18.64
CA GLU A 163 5.23 19.07 18.89
C GLU A 163 6.59 18.77 18.22
N LYS A 164 7.19 19.76 17.55
CA LYS A 164 8.48 19.66 16.83
C LYS A 164 8.53 18.52 15.80
N LEU A 165 7.42 18.31 15.09
CA LEU A 165 7.26 17.20 14.15
C LEU A 165 7.76 17.50 12.73
N TYR A 166 8.04 18.75 12.40
CA TYR A 166 8.73 19.08 11.14
C TYR A 166 10.20 18.69 11.19
N ALA A 167 10.75 18.21 10.07
CA ALA A 167 12.16 17.83 9.95
C ALA A 167 13.11 18.98 10.29
N SER A 168 12.73 20.21 9.95
CA SER A 168 13.42 21.45 10.34
C SER A 168 13.56 21.62 11.87
N GLN A 169 12.76 20.91 12.67
CA GLN A 169 12.73 20.99 14.13
C GLN A 169 13.17 19.71 14.84
N GLY A 170 13.57 18.64 14.13
CA GLY A 170 13.85 17.34 14.76
C GLY A 170 12.95 16.20 14.34
N GLY A 171 11.83 16.49 13.67
CA GLY A 171 10.72 15.55 13.48
C GLY A 171 10.71 14.80 12.14
N PRO A 172 9.73 13.91 11.91
CA PRO A 172 9.70 13.06 10.72
C PRO A 172 9.10 13.75 9.48
N ILE A 173 8.39 14.87 9.61
CA ILE A 173 7.64 15.46 8.48
C ILE A 173 8.62 16.15 7.52
N ILE A 174 8.80 15.57 6.33
CA ILE A 174 9.71 16.08 5.28
C ILE A 174 8.98 16.81 4.15
N LEU A 175 7.67 16.62 4.02
CA LEU A 175 6.86 17.19 2.95
C LEU A 175 5.48 17.54 3.48
N SER A 176 4.88 18.60 2.95
CA SER A 176 3.47 18.93 3.19
C SER A 176 2.73 19.18 1.87
N GLN A 177 1.45 18.83 1.80
CA GLN A 177 0.62 19.14 0.63
C GLN A 177 -0.48 20.13 1.00
N ILE A 178 -0.66 21.14 0.14
CA ILE A 178 -1.79 22.07 0.17
C ILE A 178 -2.72 21.77 -1.03
N GLU A 179 -4.03 21.84 -0.81
CA GLU A 179 -5.06 21.40 -1.75
C GLU A 179 -4.91 19.93 -2.19
N ASN A 180 -5.80 19.46 -3.05
CA ASN A 180 -5.74 18.14 -3.66
C ASN A 180 -6.39 18.12 -5.05
N GLU A 181 -5.59 17.82 -6.08
CA GLU A 181 -6.04 17.67 -7.47
C GLU A 181 -6.87 18.84 -8.00
N TYR A 182 -6.52 20.07 -7.62
CA TYR A 182 -7.28 21.24 -8.04
C TYR A 182 -7.13 21.54 -9.53
N GLY A 183 -5.97 21.27 -10.14
CA GLY A 183 -5.77 21.44 -11.59
C GLY A 183 -6.69 20.56 -12.45
N ASN A 184 -7.31 19.52 -11.88
CA ASN A 184 -8.32 18.72 -12.59
C ASN A 184 -9.68 19.44 -12.74
N ILE A 185 -9.93 20.48 -11.93
CA ILE A 185 -11.23 21.17 -11.85
C ILE A 185 -11.12 22.68 -12.07
N ASP A 186 -9.91 23.23 -12.15
CA ASP A 186 -9.66 24.67 -12.22
C ASP A 186 -10.43 25.36 -13.36
N SER A 187 -10.53 24.71 -14.51
CA SER A 187 -11.26 25.17 -15.69
C SER A 187 -12.74 25.44 -15.40
N ALA A 188 -13.38 24.66 -14.52
CA ALA A 188 -14.76 24.86 -14.13
C ALA A 188 -14.97 26.13 -13.27
N TYR A 189 -13.91 26.62 -12.62
CA TYR A 189 -13.92 27.85 -11.83
C TYR A 189 -13.46 29.09 -12.62
N GLY A 190 -13.06 28.92 -13.89
CA GLY A 190 -12.72 30.00 -14.79
C GLY A 190 -11.65 30.95 -14.24
N ALA A 191 -11.90 32.26 -14.33
CA ALA A 191 -10.94 33.28 -13.92
C ALA A 191 -10.60 33.26 -12.41
N ALA A 192 -11.48 32.72 -11.56
CA ALA A 192 -11.28 32.68 -10.11
C ALA A 192 -10.30 31.58 -9.66
N ALA A 193 -10.00 30.60 -10.51
CA ALA A 193 -9.13 29.48 -10.17
C ALA A 193 -7.67 29.90 -9.93
N LYS A 194 -7.12 30.74 -10.82
CA LYS A 194 -5.72 31.18 -10.75
C LYS A 194 -5.42 32.04 -9.51
N PRO A 195 -6.23 33.06 -9.16
CA PRO A 195 -6.07 33.79 -7.90
C PRO A 195 -6.13 32.88 -6.67
N TYR A 196 -7.09 31.95 -6.65
CA TYR A 196 -7.23 30.99 -5.54
C TYR A 196 -5.98 30.13 -5.34
N ILE A 197 -5.42 29.55 -6.41
CA ILE A 197 -4.24 28.69 -6.29
C ILE A 197 -2.98 29.46 -5.93
N LYS A 198 -2.80 30.66 -6.48
CA LYS A 198 -1.73 31.56 -6.05
C LYS A 198 -1.85 31.92 -4.57
N TRP A 199 -3.06 32.21 -4.10
CA TRP A 199 -3.33 32.47 -2.69
C TRP A 199 -3.05 31.23 -1.82
N ALA A 200 -3.53 30.06 -2.21
CA ALA A 200 -3.36 28.82 -1.43
C ALA A 200 -1.88 28.44 -1.29
N ALA A 201 -1.11 28.55 -2.38
CA ALA A 201 0.33 28.38 -2.36
C ALA A 201 1.02 29.42 -1.45
N GLY A 202 0.70 30.71 -1.62
CA GLY A 202 1.26 31.79 -0.79
C GLY A 202 0.95 31.64 0.69
N MET A 203 -0.27 31.22 1.03
CA MET A 203 -0.70 30.93 2.40
C MET A 203 0.07 29.75 2.98
N ALA A 204 0.23 28.65 2.25
CA ALA A 204 1.00 27.49 2.72
C ALA A 204 2.48 27.83 2.96
N ILE A 205 3.09 28.60 2.06
CA ILE A 205 4.49 29.04 2.18
C ILE A 205 4.67 29.96 3.39
N SER A 206 3.73 30.89 3.64
CA SER A 206 3.83 31.85 4.74
C SER A 206 3.72 31.20 6.12
N LEU A 207 3.22 29.96 6.22
CA LEU A 207 3.20 29.19 7.45
C LEU A 207 4.60 28.70 7.88
N ASP A 208 5.63 28.86 7.03
CA ASP A 208 7.05 28.65 7.33
C ASP A 208 7.36 27.32 8.03
N THR A 209 6.94 26.21 7.43
CA THR A 209 7.15 24.86 7.96
C THR A 209 8.62 24.42 7.97
N GLY A 210 9.48 25.12 7.22
CA GLY A 210 10.89 24.76 7.01
C GLY A 210 11.10 23.50 6.16
N VAL A 211 10.05 23.00 5.50
CA VAL A 211 10.11 21.84 4.58
C VAL A 211 9.35 22.13 3.28
N PRO A 212 9.65 21.44 2.16
CA PRO A 212 9.00 21.70 0.89
C PRO A 212 7.49 21.41 0.92
N TRP A 213 6.76 22.16 0.10
CA TRP A 213 5.34 21.96 -0.13
C TRP A 213 5.08 21.40 -1.54
N VAL A 214 4.04 20.58 -1.65
CA VAL A 214 3.63 19.96 -2.91
C VAL A 214 2.17 20.26 -3.24
N MET A 215 1.81 20.13 -4.52
CA MET A 215 0.44 20.13 -5.04
C MET A 215 0.30 19.05 -6.11
N CYS A 216 -0.57 18.07 -5.88
CA CYS A 216 -0.80 17.00 -6.85
C CYS A 216 -1.76 17.44 -7.98
N GLN A 217 -1.49 16.97 -9.20
CA GLN A 217 -2.26 17.30 -10.42
C GLN A 217 -2.45 18.82 -10.61
N GLN A 218 -1.39 19.60 -10.35
CA GLN A 218 -1.41 21.07 -10.48
C GLN A 218 -0.30 21.53 -11.43
N SER A 219 -0.58 21.55 -12.74
CA SER A 219 0.44 21.87 -13.76
C SER A 219 1.04 23.28 -13.61
N ASP A 220 0.28 24.24 -13.12
CA ASP A 220 0.71 25.64 -12.90
C ASP A 220 1.05 25.97 -11.43
N ALA A 221 1.41 24.96 -10.62
CA ALA A 221 1.81 25.17 -9.22
C ALA A 221 2.91 26.25 -9.09
N PRO A 222 2.65 27.35 -8.35
CA PRO A 222 3.61 28.45 -8.19
C PRO A 222 4.89 28.01 -7.48
N ASP A 223 6.04 28.58 -7.84
CA ASP A 223 7.28 28.34 -7.09
C ASP A 223 7.17 28.87 -5.64
N PRO A 224 7.76 28.19 -4.64
CA PRO A 224 8.56 26.97 -4.70
C PRO A 224 7.75 25.66 -4.58
N ILE A 225 6.43 25.66 -4.77
CA ILE A 225 5.59 24.45 -4.66
C ILE A 225 5.96 23.44 -5.75
N ILE A 226 6.16 22.17 -5.38
CA ILE A 226 6.44 21.10 -6.34
C ILE A 226 5.11 20.52 -6.85
N ASN A 227 4.90 20.54 -8.17
CA ASN A 227 3.77 19.84 -8.75
C ASN A 227 4.08 18.34 -8.89
N THR A 228 3.10 17.50 -8.57
CA THR A 228 3.26 16.05 -8.56
C THR A 228 2.19 15.35 -9.39
N CYS A 229 2.42 14.06 -9.68
CA CYS A 229 1.51 13.24 -10.47
C CYS A 229 0.75 12.24 -9.60
N ASN A 230 -0.48 11.93 -10.01
CA ASN A 230 -1.31 10.85 -9.47
C ASN A 230 -1.80 9.97 -10.63
N GLY A 231 -1.94 8.66 -10.42
CA GLY A 231 -2.42 7.78 -11.47
C GLY A 231 -2.01 6.32 -11.30
N PHE A 232 -2.37 5.49 -12.28
CA PHE A 232 -1.81 4.15 -12.42
C PHE A 232 -0.37 4.17 -12.94
N TYR A 233 -0.03 5.17 -13.75
CA TYR A 233 1.28 5.36 -14.37
C TYR A 233 1.61 6.86 -14.38
N CYS A 234 2.81 7.21 -13.92
CA CYS A 234 3.35 8.58 -13.96
C CYS A 234 4.77 8.61 -14.55
N ASP A 235 5.17 7.57 -15.28
CA ASP A 235 6.50 7.45 -15.88
C ASP A 235 6.77 8.51 -16.96
N GLN A 236 5.72 9.05 -17.61
CA GLN A 236 5.83 10.15 -18.59
C GLN A 236 5.65 11.55 -17.99
N PHE A 237 5.27 11.65 -16.71
CA PHE A 237 5.10 12.95 -16.06
C PHE A 237 6.44 13.71 -15.99
N THR A 238 6.37 15.02 -16.19
CA THR A 238 7.49 15.95 -16.02
C THR A 238 7.01 17.13 -15.15
N PRO A 239 7.78 17.54 -14.12
CA PRO A 239 7.42 18.67 -13.30
C PRO A 239 7.38 19.96 -14.13
N ASN A 240 6.70 20.99 -13.63
CA ASN A 240 6.48 22.24 -14.35
C ASN A 240 7.73 23.15 -14.45
N SER A 241 8.84 22.71 -13.87
CA SER A 241 10.14 23.39 -13.91
C SER A 241 11.27 22.37 -13.79
N ASN A 242 12.34 22.57 -14.56
CA ASN A 242 13.56 21.74 -14.51
C ASN A 242 14.32 21.88 -13.18
N LYS A 243 13.88 22.72 -12.24
CA LYS A 243 14.49 22.84 -10.90
C LYS A 243 13.83 21.94 -9.87
N LYS A 244 12.72 21.28 -10.22
CA LYS A 244 11.90 20.49 -9.31
C LYS A 244 12.11 18.99 -9.58
N PRO A 245 12.09 18.15 -8.54
CA PRO A 245 12.23 16.72 -8.72
C PRO A 245 10.95 16.10 -9.27
N LYS A 246 11.07 14.94 -9.90
CA LYS A 246 9.93 14.18 -10.41
C LYS A 246 9.34 13.31 -9.31
N MET A 247 8.11 13.64 -8.90
CA MET A 247 7.41 13.01 -7.78
C MET A 247 6.03 12.45 -8.17
N TRP A 248 5.74 11.26 -7.65
CA TRP A 248 4.47 10.55 -7.84
C TRP A 248 3.82 10.34 -6.47
N THR A 249 2.82 11.17 -6.17
CA THR A 249 2.14 11.22 -4.86
C THR A 249 1.03 10.19 -4.73
N GLU A 250 0.47 9.68 -5.82
CA GLU A 250 -0.50 8.57 -5.75
C GLU A 250 -0.32 7.56 -6.86
N ASN A 251 0.44 6.50 -6.58
CA ASN A 251 0.42 5.29 -7.38
C ASN A 251 -0.70 4.38 -6.90
N TRP A 252 -1.77 4.32 -7.69
CA TRP A 252 -2.97 3.59 -7.32
C TRP A 252 -2.71 2.08 -7.27
N SER A 253 -2.57 1.51 -6.07
CA SER A 253 -2.29 0.09 -5.85
C SER A 253 -3.45 -0.86 -6.21
N GLY A 254 -4.63 -0.28 -6.44
CA GLY A 254 -5.89 -0.97 -6.73
C GLY A 254 -6.80 -0.16 -7.65
N CYS A 255 -7.92 0.35 -7.14
CA CYS A 255 -9.00 0.89 -7.98
C CYS A 255 -8.89 2.38 -8.32
N HIS A 256 -9.26 2.72 -9.56
CA HIS A 256 -9.79 4.01 -9.97
C HIS A 256 -10.75 3.79 -11.18
N ILE A 257 -12.08 3.82 -10.97
CA ILE A 257 -13.09 3.82 -12.07
C ILE A 257 -13.63 5.25 -12.25
N PRO A 258 -13.89 5.72 -13.49
CA PRO A 258 -14.42 7.06 -13.77
C PRO A 258 -15.70 7.46 -13.02
N ASN A 259 -16.54 6.50 -12.60
CA ASN A 259 -17.84 6.75 -11.95
C ASN A 259 -17.96 6.15 -10.53
N ALA A 260 -16.96 5.40 -10.07
CA ALA A 260 -16.91 4.80 -8.74
C ALA A 260 -15.44 4.52 -8.45
N ARG A 261 -14.73 5.49 -7.90
CA ARG A 261 -13.27 5.44 -7.86
C ARG A 261 -12.73 4.24 -7.01
N PHE A 262 -13.59 3.56 -6.22
CA PHE A 262 -13.25 2.63 -5.13
C PHE A 262 -14.32 1.52 -4.99
N LEU A 263 -14.21 0.65 -3.98
CA LEU A 263 -15.31 -0.26 -3.65
C LEU A 263 -16.53 0.57 -3.23
N SER A 264 -17.53 0.61 -4.08
CA SER A 264 -18.83 1.20 -3.80
C SER A 264 -19.82 0.10 -3.45
N PHE A 265 -20.81 0.41 -2.62
CA PHE A 265 -21.97 -0.46 -2.50
C PHE A 265 -22.63 -0.61 -3.89
N GLY A 266 -22.97 -1.85 -4.27
CA GLY A 266 -23.42 -2.23 -5.61
C GLY A 266 -22.31 -2.46 -6.65
N GLY A 267 -21.05 -2.20 -6.27
CA GLY A 267 -19.88 -2.35 -7.14
C GLY A 267 -19.24 -3.73 -7.08
N THR A 268 -18.68 -4.18 -8.21
CA THR A 268 -17.74 -5.32 -8.22
C THR A 268 -16.44 -4.92 -7.52
N VAL A 269 -15.68 -5.90 -7.00
CA VAL A 269 -14.43 -5.62 -6.30
C VAL A 269 -13.27 -5.58 -7.30
N PRO A 270 -12.70 -4.40 -7.60
CA PRO A 270 -11.53 -4.26 -8.47
C PRO A 270 -10.26 -4.77 -7.77
N TYR A 271 -9.28 -5.23 -8.54
CA TYR A 271 -7.95 -5.56 -8.03
C TYR A 271 -6.88 -5.24 -9.08
N ARG A 272 -5.65 -4.91 -8.67
CA ARG A 272 -4.55 -4.59 -9.59
C ARG A 272 -3.46 -5.66 -9.48
N PRO A 273 -3.12 -6.37 -10.57
CA PRO A 273 -2.03 -7.34 -10.57
C PRO A 273 -0.73 -6.71 -10.07
N VAL A 274 0.03 -7.46 -9.26
CA VAL A 274 1.26 -6.93 -8.66
C VAL A 274 2.33 -6.69 -9.72
N GLU A 275 2.35 -7.51 -10.77
CA GLU A 275 3.31 -7.42 -11.87
C GLU A 275 3.16 -6.09 -12.63
N ASP A 276 1.91 -5.64 -12.82
CA ASP A 276 1.62 -4.32 -13.41
C ASP A 276 1.99 -3.17 -12.47
N LEU A 277 1.68 -3.30 -11.18
CA LEU A 277 2.04 -2.29 -10.18
C LEU A 277 3.57 -2.15 -10.08
N ALA A 278 4.30 -3.26 -10.05
CA ALA A 278 5.75 -3.31 -10.08
C ALA A 278 6.31 -2.73 -11.37
N PHE A 279 5.71 -3.06 -12.53
CA PHE A 279 6.07 -2.45 -13.81
C PHE A 279 5.97 -0.93 -13.74
N ALA A 280 4.83 -0.39 -13.29
CA ALA A 280 4.61 1.05 -13.23
C ALA A 280 5.62 1.77 -12.32
N VAL A 281 5.93 1.19 -11.15
CA VAL A 281 6.92 1.72 -10.18
C VAL A 281 8.32 1.73 -10.79
N VAL A 282 8.79 0.59 -11.30
CA VAL A 282 10.15 0.48 -11.85
C VAL A 282 10.29 1.35 -13.09
N ARG A 283 9.24 1.45 -13.92
CA ARG A 283 9.20 2.34 -15.08
C ARG A 283 9.30 3.82 -14.71
N PHE A 284 8.68 4.23 -13.61
CA PHE A 284 8.81 5.58 -13.08
C PHE A 284 10.25 5.91 -12.65
N PHE A 285 10.90 5.03 -11.89
CA PHE A 285 12.31 5.20 -11.51
C PHE A 285 13.26 5.08 -12.70
N GLN A 286 12.96 4.22 -13.68
CA GLN A 286 13.69 4.13 -14.94
C GLN A 286 13.73 5.49 -15.68
N ARG A 287 12.65 6.27 -15.60
CA ARG A 287 12.48 7.56 -16.29
C ARG A 287 12.68 8.76 -15.37
N GLY A 288 13.62 8.65 -14.43
CA GLY A 288 14.06 9.76 -13.59
C GLY A 288 13.18 10.07 -12.39
N GLY A 289 12.20 9.25 -12.04
CA GLY A 289 11.46 9.41 -10.79
C GLY A 289 12.35 9.27 -9.56
N THR A 290 12.06 10.00 -8.48
CA THR A 290 12.82 9.89 -7.20
C THR A 290 11.95 9.87 -5.95
N PHE A 291 10.64 10.12 -6.07
CA PHE A 291 9.68 9.95 -4.99
C PHE A 291 8.44 9.23 -5.54
N GLN A 292 8.09 8.08 -4.98
CA GLN A 292 6.88 7.35 -5.36
C GLN A 292 6.11 6.92 -4.12
N ASN A 293 4.82 7.23 -4.07
CA ASN A 293 3.93 6.85 -2.97
C ASN A 293 2.87 5.84 -3.43
N TYR A 294 2.69 4.73 -2.71
CA TYR A 294 1.57 3.83 -2.91
C TYR A 294 0.31 4.41 -2.28
N TYR A 295 -0.69 4.71 -3.09
CA TYR A 295 -2.03 5.04 -2.63
C TYR A 295 -2.89 3.83 -2.96
N MET A 296 -3.29 2.95 -2.03
CA MET A 296 -2.97 2.89 -0.60
C MET A 296 -1.91 1.83 -0.32
N TYR A 297 -1.12 2.03 0.74
CA TYR A 297 -0.27 0.95 1.27
C TYR A 297 -1.00 0.11 2.32
N HIS A 298 -1.77 0.79 3.19
CA HIS A 298 -2.86 0.22 3.96
C HIS A 298 -4.11 1.09 3.77
N GLY A 299 -5.17 0.49 3.24
CA GLY A 299 -6.42 1.20 3.00
C GLY A 299 -7.31 1.31 4.25
N GLY A 300 -7.57 0.18 4.91
CA GLY A 300 -8.32 0.12 6.17
C GLY A 300 -9.85 0.17 6.00
N THR A 301 -10.55 0.74 6.98
CA THR A 301 -12.01 0.73 7.08
C THR A 301 -12.56 2.14 7.30
N ASN A 302 -13.66 2.47 6.62
CA ASN A 302 -14.47 3.66 6.87
C ASN A 302 -15.41 3.41 8.07
N PHE A 303 -14.89 3.58 9.29
CA PHE A 303 -15.67 3.44 10.53
C PHE A 303 -16.71 4.55 10.73
N ASP A 304 -17.68 4.33 11.60
CA ASP A 304 -18.77 5.28 11.86
C ASP A 304 -19.59 5.66 10.61
N ARG A 305 -20.32 6.79 10.72
CA ARG A 305 -21.21 7.34 9.69
C ARG A 305 -20.77 8.71 9.17
N THR A 306 -19.61 9.20 9.58
CA THR A 306 -19.01 10.46 9.11
C THR A 306 -17.77 10.22 8.26
N THR A 307 -17.47 8.97 7.95
CA THR A 307 -16.40 8.55 7.04
C THR A 307 -17.00 7.87 5.80
N GLY A 308 -16.17 7.66 4.78
CA GLY A 308 -16.60 7.20 3.46
C GLY A 308 -17.32 8.29 2.66
N GLY A 309 -17.00 8.38 1.37
CA GLY A 309 -17.69 9.26 0.42
C GLY A 309 -19.06 8.72 0.00
N PRO A 310 -19.75 9.42 -0.92
CA PRO A 310 -21.02 8.96 -1.47
C PRO A 310 -20.92 7.54 -2.05
N PHE A 311 -21.79 6.64 -1.59
CA PHE A 311 -21.85 5.22 -1.99
C PHE A 311 -20.57 4.40 -1.76
N ILE A 312 -19.54 4.95 -1.11
CA ILE A 312 -18.32 4.22 -0.79
C ILE A 312 -18.65 3.17 0.27
N ALA A 313 -18.18 1.94 0.05
CA ALA A 313 -18.36 0.85 0.98
C ALA A 313 -17.60 1.11 2.30
N THR A 314 -17.97 0.38 3.34
CA THR A 314 -17.29 0.47 4.64
C THR A 314 -15.86 -0.05 4.54
N SER A 315 -15.61 -1.08 3.73
CA SER A 315 -14.24 -1.52 3.42
C SER A 315 -13.55 -0.52 2.50
N TYR A 316 -12.35 -0.08 2.91
CA TYR A 316 -11.42 0.66 2.08
C TYR A 316 -10.17 -0.17 1.79
N ASP A 317 -10.29 -1.50 1.65
CA ASP A 317 -9.18 -2.43 1.43
C ASP A 317 -8.24 -2.02 0.29
N TYR A 318 -8.82 -1.50 -0.79
CA TYR A 318 -8.12 -0.95 -1.96
C TYR A 318 -7.19 -1.92 -2.70
N ASP A 319 -7.30 -3.24 -2.43
CA ASP A 319 -6.32 -4.22 -2.88
C ASP A 319 -4.88 -3.83 -2.49
N ALA A 320 -4.75 -3.15 -1.34
CA ALA A 320 -3.49 -2.63 -0.84
C ALA A 320 -2.52 -3.76 -0.45
N PRO A 321 -1.19 -3.49 -0.44
CA PRO A 321 -0.17 -4.41 0.06
C PRO A 321 -0.42 -4.89 1.50
N ILE A 322 -1.01 -4.05 2.35
CA ILE A 322 -1.56 -4.44 3.65
C ILE A 322 -3.09 -4.33 3.57
N ASP A 323 -3.78 -5.45 3.76
CA ASP A 323 -5.24 -5.54 3.63
C ASP A 323 -5.99 -4.74 4.69
N GLU A 324 -7.33 -4.65 4.54
CA GLU A 324 -8.21 -3.94 5.49
C GLU A 324 -7.98 -4.30 6.96
N TYR A 325 -7.60 -5.55 7.24
CA TYR A 325 -7.45 -6.11 8.59
C TYR A 325 -6.01 -6.01 9.12
N GLY A 326 -5.11 -5.34 8.39
CA GLY A 326 -3.71 -5.22 8.74
C GLY A 326 -2.85 -6.43 8.36
N GLN A 327 -3.33 -7.36 7.52
CA GLN A 327 -2.57 -8.53 7.09
C GLN A 327 -1.78 -8.25 5.81
N VAL A 328 -0.58 -8.82 5.70
CA VAL A 328 0.23 -8.69 4.47
C VAL A 328 -0.44 -9.44 3.31
N ARG A 329 -0.75 -8.73 2.24
CA ARG A 329 -1.34 -9.28 1.02
C ARG A 329 -0.23 -9.83 0.14
N GLN A 330 -0.08 -11.14 0.15
CA GLN A 330 0.83 -11.81 -0.78
C GLN A 330 0.14 -12.23 -2.09
N PRO A 331 0.84 -12.21 -3.23
CA PRO A 331 2.27 -11.86 -3.40
C PRO A 331 2.58 -10.36 -3.39
N LYS A 332 1.54 -9.51 -3.36
CA LYS A 332 1.68 -8.06 -3.60
C LYS A 332 2.74 -7.40 -2.72
N TRP A 333 2.65 -7.58 -1.41
CA TRP A 333 3.59 -6.99 -0.45
C TRP A 333 5.03 -7.52 -0.64
N GLY A 334 5.21 -8.82 -0.84
CA GLY A 334 6.53 -9.45 -0.95
C GLY A 334 7.25 -9.04 -2.23
N HIS A 335 6.56 -9.05 -3.37
CA HIS A 335 7.13 -8.64 -4.65
C HIS A 335 7.50 -7.15 -4.65
N LEU A 336 6.66 -6.28 -4.08
CA LEU A 336 6.97 -4.85 -3.97
C LEU A 336 8.17 -4.60 -3.03
N ARG A 337 8.27 -5.33 -1.90
CA ARG A 337 9.45 -5.27 -1.03
C ARG A 337 10.73 -5.60 -1.80
N ASP A 338 10.70 -6.62 -2.65
CA ASP A 338 11.86 -7.02 -3.44
C ASP A 338 12.18 -5.97 -4.53
N VAL A 339 11.15 -5.35 -5.14
CA VAL A 339 11.28 -4.18 -6.03
C VAL A 339 11.96 -3.01 -5.29
N HIS A 340 11.55 -2.70 -4.07
CA HIS A 340 12.16 -1.62 -3.27
C HIS A 340 13.63 -1.90 -3.00
N LYS A 341 13.97 -3.12 -2.57
CA LYS A 341 15.37 -3.54 -2.38
C LYS A 341 16.18 -3.36 -3.67
N ALA A 342 15.62 -3.75 -4.83
CA ALA A 342 16.30 -3.62 -6.11
C ALA A 342 16.52 -2.15 -6.51
N ILE A 343 15.55 -1.26 -6.24
CA ILE A 343 15.69 0.18 -6.45
C ILE A 343 16.76 0.77 -5.52
N LYS A 344 16.80 0.34 -4.26
CA LYS A 344 17.82 0.79 -3.28
C LYS A 344 19.23 0.38 -3.67
N LEU A 345 19.43 -0.78 -4.28
CA LEU A 345 20.73 -1.14 -4.88
C LEU A 345 21.18 -0.18 -5.98
N CYS A 346 20.23 0.49 -6.65
CA CYS A 346 20.49 1.49 -7.70
C CYS A 346 20.54 2.93 -7.16
N GLU A 347 20.30 3.19 -5.87
CA GLU A 347 20.07 4.54 -5.32
C GLU A 347 21.23 5.50 -5.62
N GLU A 348 22.48 5.05 -5.45
CA GLU A 348 23.68 5.86 -5.74
C GLU A 348 23.71 6.37 -7.18
N ALA A 349 23.43 5.50 -8.15
CA ALA A 349 23.40 5.88 -9.56
C ALA A 349 22.17 6.74 -9.90
N LEU A 350 21.01 6.42 -9.32
CA LEU A 350 19.74 7.13 -9.54
C LEU A 350 19.77 8.59 -9.10
N ILE A 351 20.51 8.92 -8.05
CA ILE A 351 20.63 10.30 -7.53
C ILE A 351 21.78 11.10 -8.15
N ALA A 352 22.77 10.42 -8.72
CA ALA A 352 23.97 11.06 -9.26
C ALA A 352 23.72 11.70 -10.64
N THR A 353 22.96 11.02 -11.51
CA THR A 353 22.74 11.46 -12.90
C THR A 353 21.30 11.28 -13.36
N ASP A 354 20.93 11.98 -14.42
CA ASP A 354 19.71 11.69 -15.17
C ASP A 354 19.85 10.40 -16.02
N PRO A 355 18.76 9.68 -16.31
CA PRO A 355 18.81 8.49 -17.13
C PRO A 355 19.17 8.81 -18.57
N LYS A 356 20.14 8.09 -19.14
CA LYS A 356 20.32 8.03 -20.59
C LYS A 356 19.41 6.93 -21.15
N ILE A 357 18.31 7.32 -21.78
CA ILE A 357 17.35 6.40 -22.40
C ILE A 357 17.75 6.15 -23.86
N SER A 358 17.79 4.88 -24.25
CA SER A 358 18.04 4.43 -25.63
C SER A 358 17.03 3.36 -26.04
N SER A 359 16.58 3.44 -27.30
CA SER A 359 15.77 2.38 -27.90
C SER A 359 16.64 1.14 -28.19
N MET A 360 16.12 -0.05 -27.91
CA MET A 360 16.72 -1.34 -28.25
C MET A 360 15.92 -2.08 -29.34
N GLY A 361 14.90 -1.41 -29.91
CA GLY A 361 13.94 -1.99 -30.84
C GLY A 361 12.53 -1.47 -30.59
N PRO A 362 11.54 -1.91 -31.39
CA PRO A 362 10.14 -1.56 -31.17
C PRO A 362 9.69 -1.98 -29.77
N ASN A 363 9.11 -1.06 -29.00
CA ASN A 363 8.65 -1.27 -27.61
C ASN A 363 9.73 -1.70 -26.60
N LEU A 364 11.02 -1.60 -26.95
CA LEU A 364 12.14 -2.01 -26.11
C LEU A 364 13.03 -0.82 -25.77
N GLU A 365 13.31 -0.63 -24.48
CA GLU A 365 14.08 0.52 -24.00
C GLU A 365 15.09 0.12 -22.93
N ALA A 366 16.31 0.67 -23.03
CA ALA A 366 17.28 0.68 -21.95
C ALA A 366 17.37 2.08 -21.37
N ALA A 367 17.34 2.22 -20.05
CA ALA A 367 17.80 3.42 -19.37
C ALA A 367 19.04 3.09 -18.55
N VAL A 368 20.08 3.91 -18.68
CA VAL A 368 21.34 3.72 -17.96
C VAL A 368 21.65 4.95 -17.13
N TYR A 369 21.93 4.72 -15.85
CA TYR A 369 22.45 5.69 -14.89
C TYR A 369 23.95 5.39 -14.69
N LYS A 370 24.81 6.38 -14.86
CA LYS A 370 26.27 6.22 -14.71
C LYS A 370 26.82 7.30 -13.80
N THR A 371 27.43 6.89 -12.71
CA THR A 371 28.14 7.80 -11.80
C THR A 371 29.51 8.17 -12.38
N GLY A 372 30.05 9.33 -11.97
CA GLY A 372 31.42 9.72 -12.34
C GLY A 372 32.51 8.81 -11.76
N SER A 373 32.20 8.05 -10.70
CA SER A 373 33.08 7.07 -10.05
C SER A 373 33.05 5.67 -10.70
N GLY A 374 32.25 5.48 -11.76
CA GLY A 374 32.19 4.22 -12.51
C GLY A 374 31.07 3.24 -12.11
N GLY A 375 30.29 3.54 -11.06
CA GLY A 375 29.05 2.82 -10.74
C GLY A 375 28.00 2.98 -11.84
N CYS A 376 27.32 1.89 -12.21
CA CYS A 376 26.39 1.84 -13.33
C CYS A 376 25.14 1.03 -12.96
N SER A 377 23.96 1.60 -13.11
CA SER A 377 22.69 0.87 -12.99
C SER A 377 21.86 1.00 -14.27
N ALA A 378 21.27 -0.11 -14.71
CA ALA A 378 20.48 -0.17 -15.94
C ALA A 378 19.09 -0.76 -15.70
N PHE A 379 18.14 -0.29 -16.50
CA PHE A 379 16.75 -0.75 -16.52
C PHE A 379 16.39 -1.11 -17.96
N LEU A 380 16.06 -2.38 -18.19
CA LEU A 380 15.70 -2.90 -19.51
C LEU A 380 14.20 -3.18 -19.54
N ALA A 381 13.45 -2.45 -20.34
CA ALA A 381 12.00 -2.52 -20.40
C ALA A 381 11.50 -3.11 -21.72
N ASN A 382 10.50 -3.98 -21.60
CA ASN A 382 9.64 -4.42 -22.69
C ASN A 382 8.23 -3.88 -22.44
N ILE A 383 7.81 -2.94 -23.27
CA ILE A 383 6.50 -2.25 -23.21
C ILE A 383 5.50 -2.97 -24.13
N ASP A 384 5.92 -3.99 -24.87
CA ASP A 384 5.01 -4.79 -25.67
C ASP A 384 4.02 -5.51 -24.75
N THR A 385 2.74 -5.45 -25.10
CA THR A 385 1.67 -5.98 -24.25
C THR A 385 1.37 -7.46 -24.51
N LYS A 386 2.00 -8.06 -25.53
CA LYS A 386 1.68 -9.41 -26.00
C LYS A 386 2.91 -10.31 -26.06
N SER A 387 4.04 -9.77 -26.52
CA SER A 387 5.19 -10.57 -26.93
C SER A 387 6.38 -10.37 -26.01
N ASP A 388 6.95 -11.47 -25.57
CA ASP A 388 8.27 -11.49 -24.94
C ASP A 388 9.34 -11.11 -25.97
N ALA A 389 10.44 -10.52 -25.50
CA ALA A 389 11.56 -10.14 -26.35
C ALA A 389 12.90 -10.54 -25.72
N THR A 390 13.91 -10.75 -26.55
CA THR A 390 15.30 -10.91 -26.09
C THR A 390 16.11 -9.73 -26.59
N VAL A 391 16.84 -9.07 -25.68
CA VAL A 391 17.66 -7.89 -26.00
C VAL A 391 19.13 -8.17 -25.69
N ASN A 392 20.02 -7.60 -26.49
CA ASN A 392 21.46 -7.63 -26.23
C ASN A 392 21.87 -6.29 -25.60
N PHE A 393 22.47 -6.34 -24.41
CA PHE A 393 22.92 -5.17 -23.67
C PHE A 393 24.26 -5.47 -22.99
N ASN A 394 25.29 -4.65 -23.21
CA ASN A 394 26.66 -4.86 -22.72
C ASN A 394 27.16 -6.31 -22.97
N ASP A 395 27.06 -6.77 -24.22
CA ASP A 395 27.49 -8.11 -24.67
C ASP A 395 26.80 -9.31 -23.98
N ASN A 396 25.72 -9.06 -23.23
CA ASN A 396 24.90 -10.08 -22.59
C ASN A 396 23.49 -10.09 -23.19
N SER A 397 22.85 -11.26 -23.22
CA SER A 397 21.50 -11.43 -23.73
C SER A 397 20.50 -11.56 -22.58
N TYR A 398 19.41 -10.80 -22.62
CA TYR A 398 18.38 -10.76 -21.59
C TYR A 398 16.99 -11.03 -22.16
N HIS A 399 16.30 -12.02 -21.59
CA HIS A 399 14.90 -12.30 -21.89
C HIS A 399 13.98 -11.40 -21.06
N LEU A 400 13.18 -10.58 -21.73
CA LEU A 400 12.22 -9.64 -21.14
C LEU A 400 10.79 -10.11 -21.45
N PRO A 401 10.03 -10.58 -20.44
CA PRO A 401 8.61 -10.83 -20.58
C PRO A 401 7.85 -9.59 -21.12
N ALA A 402 6.75 -9.81 -21.82
CA ALA A 402 5.82 -8.74 -22.20
C ALA A 402 5.42 -7.90 -20.97
N TRP A 403 5.34 -6.58 -21.13
CA TRP A 403 4.96 -5.63 -20.07
C TRP A 403 5.80 -5.78 -18.79
N SER A 404 7.13 -5.78 -18.93
CA SER A 404 8.05 -5.97 -17.80
C SER A 404 9.28 -5.08 -17.88
N VAL A 405 9.90 -4.82 -16.72
CA VAL A 405 11.20 -4.17 -16.61
C VAL A 405 12.15 -5.05 -15.79
N SER A 406 13.37 -5.27 -16.30
CA SER A 406 14.47 -5.90 -15.58
C SER A 406 15.40 -4.83 -14.99
N ILE A 407 15.78 -4.99 -13.72
CA ILE A 407 16.69 -4.09 -12.99
C ILE A 407 18.07 -4.74 -12.91
N LEU A 408 19.11 -3.98 -13.31
CA LEU A 408 20.51 -4.39 -13.28
C LEU A 408 21.33 -3.35 -12.50
N PRO A 409 21.51 -3.49 -11.18
CA PRO A 409 22.19 -2.49 -10.36
C PRO A 409 23.66 -2.28 -10.71
N ASP A 410 24.27 -3.25 -11.41
CA ASP A 410 25.66 -3.26 -11.90
C ASP A 410 25.75 -3.21 -13.44
N CYS A 411 24.63 -2.92 -14.14
CA CYS A 411 24.52 -2.96 -15.60
C CYS A 411 24.86 -4.31 -16.25
N LYS A 412 24.89 -5.42 -15.49
CA LYS A 412 25.28 -6.75 -15.98
C LYS A 412 24.39 -7.89 -15.50
N ASN A 413 24.01 -7.94 -14.22
CA ASN A 413 23.21 -9.04 -13.70
C ASN A 413 21.82 -8.54 -13.32
N VAL A 414 20.79 -9.26 -13.77
CA VAL A 414 19.39 -8.96 -13.42
C VAL A 414 19.13 -9.41 -12.00
N VAL A 415 18.76 -8.47 -11.12
CA VAL A 415 18.36 -8.78 -9.74
C VAL A 415 16.87 -9.02 -9.60
N LEU A 416 16.08 -8.37 -10.45
CA LEU A 416 14.63 -8.45 -10.42
C LEU A 416 14.06 -8.16 -11.80
N ASN A 417 13.00 -8.87 -12.18
CA ASN A 417 12.12 -8.50 -13.28
C ASN A 417 10.70 -8.35 -12.75
N THR A 418 10.00 -7.29 -13.15
CA THR A 418 8.69 -6.94 -12.59
C THR A 418 7.59 -7.99 -12.84
N ALA A 419 7.73 -8.83 -13.87
CA ALA A 419 6.80 -9.90 -14.20
C ALA A 419 7.19 -11.28 -13.63
N LYS A 420 8.36 -11.38 -12.98
CA LYS A 420 8.86 -12.64 -12.38
C LYS A 420 8.83 -12.52 -10.85
N ASP A 421 7.70 -12.95 -10.29
CA ASP A 421 7.42 -12.89 -8.86
C ASP A 421 8.09 -14.05 -8.10
N HIS A 422 9.03 -13.73 -7.22
CA HIS A 422 9.69 -14.67 -6.32
C HIS A 422 8.94 -14.90 -5.01
N SER A 423 7.94 -14.06 -4.73
CA SER A 423 7.28 -14.03 -3.44
C SER A 423 6.29 -15.19 -3.29
N ARG A 424 6.08 -15.56 -2.03
CA ARG A 424 5.13 -16.60 -1.64
C ARG A 424 3.72 -16.12 -1.94
N LYS A 425 2.80 -17.02 -2.28
CA LYS A 425 1.37 -16.71 -2.42
C LYS A 425 0.61 -17.38 -1.28
N PHE A 426 -0.36 -16.70 -0.68
CA PHE A 426 -1.18 -17.28 0.37
C PHE A 426 -2.63 -17.38 -0.08
N LYS A 427 -3.25 -18.53 0.17
CA LYS A 427 -4.71 -18.68 0.12
C LYS A 427 -5.25 -18.42 1.51
N LEU A 428 -6.04 -17.36 1.66
CA LEU A 428 -6.82 -17.10 2.86
C LEU A 428 -8.11 -17.93 2.81
N SER A 429 -8.43 -18.60 3.91
CA SER A 429 -9.68 -19.32 4.12
C SER A 429 -10.52 -18.58 5.16
N LEU A 430 -11.80 -18.38 4.82
CA LEU A 430 -12.77 -17.84 5.76
C LEU A 430 -13.27 -18.97 6.66
N VAL A 431 -13.17 -18.79 7.97
CA VAL A 431 -13.80 -19.69 8.95
C VAL A 431 -14.97 -18.93 9.56
N LEU A 432 -16.17 -19.42 9.32
CA LEU A 432 -17.41 -18.89 9.91
C LEU A 432 -17.67 -19.59 11.25
N GLY A 433 -17.98 -18.81 12.27
CA GLY A 433 -18.42 -19.28 13.58
C GLY A 433 -19.89 -18.94 13.83
N THR A 434 -20.57 -19.77 14.60
CA THR A 434 -21.98 -19.56 14.98
C THR A 434 -22.11 -18.52 16.09
N MET A 435 -23.16 -17.70 16.01
CA MET A 435 -23.51 -16.73 17.06
C MET A 435 -24.58 -17.33 17.97
N ASN A 436 -24.29 -17.42 19.28
CA ASN A 436 -25.35 -17.63 20.27
C ASN A 436 -26.07 -16.29 20.46
N LEU A 437 -27.13 -16.09 19.68
CA LEU A 437 -27.91 -14.86 19.70
C LEU A 437 -28.92 -14.91 20.85
N THR A 438 -28.71 -14.09 21.87
CA THR A 438 -29.78 -13.73 22.80
C THR A 438 -30.33 -12.37 22.37
N LEU A 439 -31.44 -12.37 21.64
CA LEU A 439 -32.14 -11.16 21.22
C LEU A 439 -32.80 -10.53 22.45
N GLN A 440 -32.26 -9.40 22.93
CA GLN A 440 -32.78 -8.76 24.14
C GLN A 440 -33.95 -7.81 23.86
N ASP A 441 -34.02 -7.20 22.68
CA ASP A 441 -35.10 -6.29 22.27
C ASP A 441 -35.24 -6.31 20.75
N ARG A 442 -36.48 -6.39 20.25
CA ARG A 442 -36.84 -6.26 18.83
C ARG A 442 -37.98 -5.24 18.73
N SER A 443 -37.82 -4.17 17.94
CA SER A 443 -38.94 -3.31 17.57
C SER A 443 -39.91 -4.06 16.62
N SER A 444 -41.21 -3.74 16.69
CA SER A 444 -42.26 -4.36 15.87
C SER A 444 -41.97 -4.29 14.35
N GLU A 445 -42.61 -5.20 13.59
CA GLU A 445 -42.42 -5.57 12.17
C GLU A 445 -41.55 -4.69 11.25
N PRO A 446 -40.73 -5.31 10.36
CA PRO A 446 -39.83 -4.58 9.45
C PRO A 446 -40.61 -3.61 8.55
N PRO A 447 -40.06 -2.43 8.19
CA PRO A 447 -38.67 -1.95 8.32
C PRO A 447 -38.32 -1.23 9.64
N LEU A 448 -37.04 -0.85 9.84
CA LEU A 448 -36.49 -0.09 10.99
C LEU A 448 -36.42 -0.89 12.31
N GLN A 449 -35.53 -1.87 12.34
CA GLN A 449 -35.34 -2.75 13.49
C GLN A 449 -34.05 -2.46 14.26
N LEU A 450 -34.14 -2.39 15.58
CA LEU A 450 -32.97 -2.39 16.46
C LEU A 450 -32.76 -3.81 17.00
N TYR A 451 -31.55 -4.33 16.86
CA TYR A 451 -31.14 -5.60 17.45
C TYR A 451 -30.02 -5.37 18.45
N LYS A 452 -30.12 -6.05 19.60
CA LYS A 452 -29.04 -6.12 20.60
C LYS A 452 -28.68 -7.58 20.85
N VAL A 453 -27.41 -7.90 20.66
CA VAL A 453 -26.86 -9.24 20.74
C VAL A 453 -25.69 -9.25 21.72
N GLN A 454 -25.70 -10.18 22.67
CA GLN A 454 -24.56 -10.42 23.56
C GLN A 454 -23.73 -11.60 23.05
N THR A 455 -22.42 -11.44 22.95
CA THR A 455 -21.49 -12.50 22.48
C THR A 455 -20.36 -12.73 23.47
N MET A 456 -19.96 -13.99 23.63
CA MET A 456 -18.85 -14.41 24.51
C MET A 456 -17.49 -14.46 23.81
N TYR A 457 -17.44 -14.35 22.48
CA TYR A 457 -16.25 -14.75 21.71
C TYR A 457 -15.61 -13.63 20.89
N PHE A 458 -14.31 -13.83 20.58
CA PHE A 458 -13.39 -12.89 19.95
C PHE A 458 -13.29 -13.13 18.44
N PHE A 459 -13.59 -12.14 17.58
CA PHE A 459 -13.51 -12.32 16.12
C PHE A 459 -13.16 -11.03 15.36
N PRO A 460 -12.35 -11.11 14.29
CA PRO A 460 -11.87 -9.93 13.55
C PRO A 460 -12.86 -9.39 12.50
N GLY A 461 -13.97 -10.09 12.23
CA GLY A 461 -14.97 -9.63 11.28
C GLY A 461 -16.35 -10.24 11.51
N LEU A 462 -17.36 -9.55 10.98
CA LEU A 462 -18.76 -9.97 10.97
C LEU A 462 -19.21 -10.22 9.53
N ASP A 463 -19.82 -11.37 9.31
CA ASP A 463 -20.55 -11.67 8.07
C ASP A 463 -21.99 -11.22 8.23
N PHE A 464 -22.38 -10.27 7.37
CA PHE A 464 -23.72 -9.69 7.35
C PHE A 464 -24.63 -10.34 6.29
N MET A 465 -24.29 -11.51 5.74
CA MET A 465 -25.24 -12.25 4.90
C MET A 465 -26.57 -12.45 5.62
N GLY A 466 -27.67 -12.29 4.87
CA GLY A 466 -29.04 -12.34 5.40
C GLY A 466 -29.56 -11.01 5.95
N MET A 467 -28.70 -10.00 6.14
CA MET A 467 -29.11 -8.64 6.52
C MET A 467 -29.42 -7.77 5.29
N GLY A 468 -30.08 -6.63 5.51
CA GLY A 468 -30.50 -5.71 4.46
C GLY A 468 -29.51 -4.56 4.26
N LYS A 469 -29.72 -3.50 5.04
CA LYS A 469 -28.93 -2.26 5.06
C LYS A 469 -29.01 -1.64 6.44
N GLY A 470 -27.93 -1.05 6.94
CA GLY A 470 -27.99 -0.47 8.27
C GLY A 470 -26.68 0.08 8.80
N GLU A 471 -26.64 0.25 10.12
CA GLU A 471 -25.45 0.63 10.88
C GLU A 471 -25.25 -0.36 12.04
N ALA A 472 -24.00 -0.59 12.40
CA ALA A 472 -23.65 -1.54 13.46
C ALA A 472 -22.65 -0.92 14.45
N TRP A 473 -22.78 -1.35 15.72
CA TRP A 473 -21.91 -0.95 16.82
C TRP A 473 -21.49 -2.15 17.66
N ILE A 474 -20.26 -2.15 18.11
CA ILE A 474 -19.74 -3.11 19.08
C ILE A 474 -19.27 -2.35 20.32
N ASN A 475 -19.82 -2.68 21.49
CA ASN A 475 -19.50 -2.03 22.76
C ASN A 475 -19.58 -0.48 22.71
N GLY A 476 -20.52 0.05 21.93
CA GLY A 476 -20.71 1.49 21.72
C GLY A 476 -19.83 2.12 20.61
N GLN A 477 -18.88 1.38 20.04
CA GLN A 477 -18.05 1.83 18.93
C GLN A 477 -18.70 1.46 17.59
N SER A 478 -18.84 2.42 16.68
CA SER A 478 -19.49 2.16 15.39
C SER A 478 -18.54 1.47 14.41
N ILE A 479 -18.91 0.29 13.95
CA ILE A 479 -18.13 -0.46 12.93
C ILE A 479 -18.42 0.03 11.50
N GLY A 480 -19.35 0.99 11.36
CA GLY A 480 -19.73 1.60 10.11
C GLY A 480 -21.06 1.09 9.56
N ARG A 481 -21.33 1.45 8.30
CA ARG A 481 -22.56 1.08 7.59
C ARG A 481 -22.44 -0.35 7.04
N TYR A 482 -23.53 -1.09 6.98
CA TYR A 482 -23.58 -2.35 6.23
C TYR A 482 -24.65 -2.27 5.15
N TRP A 483 -24.39 -2.86 3.99
CA TRP A 483 -25.35 -2.95 2.89
C TRP A 483 -25.11 -4.20 2.00
N PRO A 484 -25.18 -5.40 2.58
CA PRO A 484 -24.95 -6.66 1.86
C PRO A 484 -26.05 -6.95 0.82
N ALA A 485 -27.26 -6.40 0.98
CA ALA A 485 -28.34 -6.56 0.00
C ALA A 485 -28.05 -5.85 -1.34
N TYR A 486 -27.07 -4.94 -1.40
CA TYR A 486 -26.69 -4.28 -2.64
C TYR A 486 -25.64 -5.10 -3.40
N ILE A 487 -26.17 -5.98 -4.25
CA ILE A 487 -25.43 -6.97 -5.02
C ILE A 487 -24.70 -6.32 -6.19
N ALA A 488 -23.45 -6.74 -6.40
CA ALA A 488 -22.65 -6.31 -7.53
C ALA A 488 -23.17 -6.88 -8.86
N SER A 489 -22.94 -6.17 -9.97
CA SER A 489 -23.29 -6.65 -11.31
C SER A 489 -22.81 -8.09 -11.55
N ASN A 490 -23.60 -8.87 -12.30
CA ASN A 490 -23.23 -10.23 -12.74
C ASN A 490 -22.17 -10.24 -13.85
N SER A 491 -21.85 -9.09 -14.45
CA SER A 491 -20.96 -8.98 -15.60
C SER A 491 -19.65 -8.26 -15.29
N GLY A 492 -18.59 -8.61 -16.03
CA GLY A 492 -17.30 -7.92 -16.01
C GLY A 492 -16.24 -8.49 -15.07
N CYS A 493 -16.52 -9.59 -14.37
CA CYS A 493 -15.49 -10.36 -13.65
C CYS A 493 -14.89 -11.43 -14.53
N THR A 494 -13.61 -11.72 -14.30
CA THR A 494 -12.89 -12.80 -14.98
C THR A 494 -12.24 -13.71 -13.94
N ASP A 495 -12.17 -15.02 -14.25
CA ASP A 495 -11.54 -16.01 -13.35
C ASP A 495 -10.01 -15.85 -13.26
N SER A 496 -9.41 -15.23 -14.28
CA SER A 496 -8.01 -14.82 -14.30
C SER A 496 -7.89 -13.45 -14.96
N CYS A 497 -6.99 -12.60 -14.44
CA CYS A 497 -6.67 -11.32 -15.07
C CYS A 497 -5.24 -11.34 -15.61
N ASP A 498 -5.09 -10.92 -16.86
CA ASP A 498 -3.78 -10.72 -17.47
C ASP A 498 -3.15 -9.42 -16.96
N TYR A 499 -1.95 -9.51 -16.39
CA TYR A 499 -1.23 -8.32 -15.93
C TYR A 499 -0.78 -7.42 -17.09
N ARG A 500 -0.57 -7.99 -18.29
CA ARG A 500 0.08 -7.30 -19.41
C ARG A 500 -0.79 -6.18 -19.99
N GLY A 501 -0.13 -5.07 -20.33
CA GLY A 501 -0.74 -3.89 -20.93
C GLY A 501 -1.44 -2.95 -19.94
N PRO A 502 -1.83 -1.75 -20.40
CA PRO A 502 -2.34 -0.70 -19.53
C PRO A 502 -3.48 -1.16 -18.64
N TYR A 503 -3.38 -0.85 -17.35
CA TYR A 503 -4.38 -1.14 -16.35
C TYR A 503 -5.47 -0.06 -16.34
N SER A 504 -6.69 -0.52 -16.15
CA SER A 504 -7.82 0.30 -15.71
C SER A 504 -8.59 -0.50 -14.68
N ALA A 505 -9.37 0.15 -13.82
CA ALA A 505 -10.15 -0.56 -12.80
C ALA A 505 -11.27 -1.45 -13.38
N ASN A 506 -11.50 -1.40 -14.69
CA ASN A 506 -12.41 -2.30 -15.38
C ASN A 506 -11.72 -3.59 -15.84
N LYS A 507 -10.38 -3.64 -15.81
CA LYS A 507 -9.57 -4.74 -16.34
C LYS A 507 -9.67 -6.01 -15.49
N CYS A 508 -9.57 -5.86 -14.17
CA CYS A 508 -9.61 -6.99 -13.25
C CYS A 508 -10.63 -6.74 -12.13
N ARG A 509 -11.69 -7.54 -12.12
CA ARG A 509 -12.78 -7.45 -11.14
C ARG A 509 -13.14 -8.84 -10.62
N LYS A 510 -13.56 -8.90 -9.35
CA LYS A 510 -14.06 -10.11 -8.68
C LYS A 510 -15.38 -9.81 -7.96
N ASN A 511 -15.99 -10.86 -7.41
CA ASN A 511 -17.25 -10.80 -6.66
C ASN A 511 -18.48 -10.35 -7.48
N CYS A 512 -18.55 -10.69 -8.77
CA CYS A 512 -19.77 -10.49 -9.56
C CYS A 512 -20.93 -11.34 -9.00
N GLY A 513 -22.13 -10.78 -8.98
CA GLY A 513 -23.34 -11.45 -8.46
C GLY A 513 -23.32 -11.73 -6.96
N LYS A 514 -22.40 -11.11 -6.22
CA LYS A 514 -22.27 -11.24 -4.76
C LYS A 514 -22.45 -9.89 -4.07
N PRO A 515 -22.72 -9.85 -2.75
CA PRO A 515 -22.64 -8.62 -1.98
C PRO A 515 -21.32 -7.90 -2.22
N SER A 516 -21.42 -6.60 -2.47
CA SER A 516 -20.24 -5.74 -2.74
C SER A 516 -19.27 -5.78 -1.56
N GLN A 517 -19.81 -5.81 -0.34
CA GLN A 517 -19.10 -6.09 0.89
C GLN A 517 -19.92 -7.06 1.74
N GLN A 518 -19.36 -8.25 1.97
CA GLN A 518 -19.93 -9.28 2.83
C GLN A 518 -19.38 -9.21 4.26
N LEU A 519 -18.07 -8.95 4.39
CA LEU A 519 -17.36 -8.95 5.66
C LEU A 519 -17.14 -7.51 6.15
N TYR A 520 -17.45 -7.29 7.41
CA TYR A 520 -17.30 -5.99 8.07
C TYR A 520 -16.30 -6.12 9.21
N HIS A 521 -15.26 -5.29 9.17
CA HIS A 521 -14.13 -5.35 10.07
C HIS A 521 -14.53 -4.95 11.50
N VAL A 522 -14.15 -5.78 12.47
CA VAL A 522 -14.28 -5.50 13.90
C VAL A 522 -12.87 -5.45 14.52
N PRO A 523 -12.36 -4.26 14.87
CA PRO A 523 -11.06 -4.14 15.51
C PRO A 523 -11.00 -4.93 16.81
N ARG A 524 -9.93 -5.70 16.99
CA ARG A 524 -9.71 -6.52 18.19
C ARG A 524 -9.67 -5.69 19.47
N SER A 525 -9.19 -4.44 19.40
CA SER A 525 -9.12 -3.53 20.55
C SER A 525 -10.50 -3.06 21.04
N TRP A 526 -11.55 -3.23 20.25
CA TRP A 526 -12.93 -2.89 20.67
C TRP A 526 -13.62 -4.04 21.40
N LEU A 527 -13.01 -5.22 21.45
CA LEU A 527 -13.55 -6.43 22.06
C LEU A 527 -13.04 -6.63 23.48
N LYS A 528 -13.93 -7.06 24.36
CA LYS A 528 -13.67 -7.52 25.72
C LYS A 528 -13.52 -9.04 25.74
N PRO A 529 -12.86 -9.63 26.75
CA PRO A 529 -12.77 -11.09 26.89
C PRO A 529 -14.12 -11.80 26.95
N SER A 530 -15.15 -11.15 27.48
CA SER A 530 -16.53 -11.65 27.51
C SER A 530 -17.53 -10.49 27.59
N GLY A 531 -18.81 -10.78 27.34
CA GLY A 531 -19.90 -9.80 27.52
C GLY A 531 -19.90 -8.68 26.50
N ASN A 532 -19.46 -8.94 25.27
CA ASN A 532 -19.50 -7.96 24.19
C ASN A 532 -20.94 -7.74 23.72
N ILE A 533 -21.29 -6.48 23.45
CA ILE A 533 -22.63 -6.09 23.00
C ILE A 533 -22.53 -5.60 21.55
N LEU A 534 -23.16 -6.34 20.63
CA LEU A 534 -23.38 -5.93 19.25
C LEU A 534 -24.77 -5.29 19.14
N VAL A 535 -24.83 -4.06 18.65
CA VAL A 535 -26.07 -3.35 18.34
C VAL A 535 -26.16 -3.15 16.84
N LEU A 536 -27.31 -3.47 16.25
CA LEU A 536 -27.56 -3.30 14.81
C LEU A 536 -28.81 -2.48 14.62
N PHE A 537 -28.72 -1.48 13.75
CA PHE A 537 -29.87 -0.77 13.21
C PHE A 537 -30.10 -1.26 11.79
N GLU A 538 -31.18 -2.00 11.56
CA GLU A 538 -31.57 -2.57 10.27
C GLU A 538 -32.68 -1.74 9.61
N GLU A 539 -32.35 -1.13 8.48
CA GLU A 539 -33.19 -0.18 7.75
C GLU A 539 -34.15 -0.88 6.79
N MET A 540 -33.74 -1.95 6.10
CA MET A 540 -34.52 -2.58 5.03
C MET A 540 -35.24 -3.86 5.47
N GLY A 541 -34.77 -4.47 6.56
CA GLY A 541 -35.23 -5.78 7.03
C GLY A 541 -34.19 -6.85 6.69
N GLY A 542 -33.95 -7.73 7.66
CA GLY A 542 -32.92 -8.76 7.58
C GLY A 542 -33.15 -9.83 8.63
N ASP A 543 -32.54 -10.99 8.43
CA ASP A 543 -32.59 -12.11 9.36
C ASP A 543 -31.33 -12.13 10.22
N PRO A 544 -31.38 -11.65 11.48
CA PRO A 544 -30.22 -11.60 12.35
C PRO A 544 -29.69 -13.01 12.70
N THR A 545 -30.45 -14.08 12.49
CA THR A 545 -29.99 -15.45 12.76
C THR A 545 -28.93 -15.93 11.77
N GLN A 546 -28.81 -15.28 10.62
CA GLN A 546 -27.79 -15.56 9.61
C GLN A 546 -26.48 -14.83 9.85
N LEU A 547 -26.43 -13.93 10.84
CA LEU A 547 -25.20 -13.29 11.26
C LEU A 547 -24.20 -14.32 11.75
N ALA A 548 -23.00 -14.26 11.20
CA ALA A 548 -21.92 -15.14 11.58
C ALA A 548 -20.67 -14.33 11.89
N PHE A 549 -19.88 -14.81 12.84
CA PHE A 549 -18.54 -14.28 13.00
C PHE A 549 -17.63 -14.87 11.95
N ALA A 550 -16.77 -14.03 11.41
CA ALA A 550 -15.81 -14.41 10.39
C ALA A 550 -14.39 -14.25 10.92
N THR A 551 -13.63 -15.34 10.89
CA THR A 551 -12.18 -15.31 11.09
C THR A 551 -11.48 -15.65 9.79
N ARG A 552 -10.64 -14.74 9.29
CA ARG A 552 -9.69 -15.07 8.24
C ARG A 552 -8.57 -15.91 8.83
N LYS A 553 -8.47 -17.17 8.42
CA LYS A 553 -7.29 -18.02 8.67
C LYS A 553 -6.51 -18.18 7.38
N MET A 554 -5.20 -18.36 7.47
CA MET A 554 -4.39 -18.73 6.32
C MET A 554 -4.61 -20.22 6.05
N GLY A 555 -5.07 -20.57 4.84
CA GLY A 555 -5.45 -21.92 4.46
C GLY A 555 -4.35 -22.73 3.76
N SER A 556 -3.64 -22.12 2.81
CA SER A 556 -2.51 -22.74 2.09
C SER A 556 -1.41 -21.71 1.78
N LEU A 557 -0.15 -22.15 1.87
CA LEU A 557 1.03 -21.40 1.42
C LEU A 557 1.51 -21.99 0.09
N CYS A 558 1.78 -21.14 -0.89
CA CYS A 558 2.22 -21.54 -2.22
C CYS A 558 3.48 -20.81 -2.65
N SER A 559 4.25 -21.42 -3.55
CA SER A 559 5.29 -20.73 -4.31
C SER A 559 5.38 -21.32 -5.72
N HIS A 560 5.73 -20.49 -6.70
CA HIS A 560 5.87 -20.90 -8.09
C HIS A 560 7.08 -20.19 -8.70
N VAL A 561 8.13 -20.94 -9.02
CA VAL A 561 9.39 -20.39 -9.53
C VAL A 561 9.79 -21.16 -10.80
N SER A 562 10.20 -20.43 -11.84
CA SER A 562 10.70 -21.02 -13.09
C SER A 562 12.22 -21.06 -13.14
N ASP A 563 12.76 -21.95 -13.96
CA ASP A 563 14.20 -22.07 -14.26
C ASP A 563 14.83 -20.80 -14.86
N SER A 564 14.00 -19.86 -15.32
CA SER A 564 14.41 -18.57 -15.90
C SER A 564 14.22 -17.39 -14.94
N HIS A 565 13.85 -17.63 -13.68
CA HIS A 565 13.79 -16.57 -12.68
C HIS A 565 15.20 -16.07 -12.30
N PRO A 566 15.36 -14.78 -11.96
CA PRO A 566 16.58 -14.28 -11.32
C PRO A 566 16.93 -15.01 -10.01
N LEU A 567 18.11 -14.77 -9.46
CA LEU A 567 18.43 -15.28 -8.12
C LEU A 567 17.72 -14.47 -7.03
N PRO A 568 17.39 -15.08 -5.86
CA PRO A 568 16.82 -14.35 -4.74
C PRO A 568 17.68 -13.14 -4.32
N MET A 569 17.04 -12.01 -4.01
CA MET A 569 17.71 -10.74 -3.69
C MET A 569 18.73 -10.84 -2.55
N ASP A 570 18.48 -11.68 -1.55
CA ASP A 570 19.35 -11.82 -0.38
C ASP A 570 20.72 -12.46 -0.72
N MET A 571 20.87 -13.03 -1.93
CA MET A 571 22.13 -13.60 -2.42
C MET A 571 23.03 -12.59 -3.15
N TRP A 572 22.60 -11.33 -3.32
CA TRP A 572 23.36 -10.33 -4.08
C TRP A 572 24.70 -9.94 -3.42
N GLY A 573 24.82 -10.11 -2.10
CA GLY A 573 26.08 -9.89 -1.37
C GLY A 573 27.18 -10.94 -1.64
N LEU A 574 26.87 -12.02 -2.38
CA LEU A 574 27.84 -13.04 -2.75
C LEU A 574 28.72 -12.61 -3.93
N ASP A 575 29.89 -13.22 -4.06
CA ASP A 575 30.80 -12.92 -5.16
C ASP A 575 30.18 -13.26 -6.53
N SER A 576 30.67 -12.62 -7.59
CA SER A 576 30.09 -12.78 -8.94
C SER A 576 30.22 -14.22 -9.48
N LYS A 577 31.20 -15.01 -9.00
CA LYS A 577 31.43 -16.38 -9.47
C LYS A 577 30.40 -17.35 -8.85
N THR A 578 30.15 -17.24 -7.55
CA THR A 578 29.13 -18.01 -6.84
C THR A 578 27.72 -17.65 -7.31
N ARG A 579 27.45 -16.38 -7.62
CA ARG A 579 26.20 -15.98 -8.28
C ARG A 579 26.02 -16.64 -9.65
N SER A 580 27.04 -16.66 -10.51
CA SER A 580 26.93 -17.28 -11.84
C SER A 580 26.72 -18.80 -11.82
N ALA A 581 27.08 -19.47 -10.73
CA ALA A 581 26.96 -20.92 -10.56
C ALA A 581 25.66 -21.35 -9.84
N SER A 582 24.86 -20.39 -9.37
CA SER A 582 23.66 -20.65 -8.56
C SER A 582 22.41 -20.77 -9.44
N ASN A 583 21.49 -21.67 -9.06
CA ASN A 583 20.21 -21.86 -9.74
C ASN A 583 19.10 -21.07 -9.02
N PRO A 584 17.98 -20.75 -9.69
CA PRO A 584 16.82 -20.17 -9.02
C PRO A 584 16.32 -21.09 -7.91
N THR A 585 15.98 -20.51 -6.76
CA THR A 585 15.56 -21.28 -5.58
C THR A 585 14.12 -20.92 -5.21
N LEU A 586 13.29 -21.95 -5.02
CA LEU A 586 11.95 -21.80 -4.46
C LEU A 586 12.05 -21.82 -2.94
N SER A 587 11.55 -20.78 -2.27
CA SER A 587 11.55 -20.69 -0.81
C SER A 587 10.13 -20.70 -0.23
N LEU A 588 9.92 -21.51 0.80
CA LEU A 588 8.69 -21.57 1.58
C LEU A 588 9.05 -21.31 3.04
N SER A 589 8.25 -20.54 3.76
CA SER A 589 8.31 -20.54 5.23
C SER A 589 6.96 -20.18 5.80
N CYS A 590 6.63 -20.85 6.90
CA CYS A 590 5.39 -20.61 7.62
C CYS A 590 5.37 -19.19 8.21
N PRO A 591 4.20 -18.54 8.22
CA PRO A 591 4.07 -17.13 8.53
C PRO A 591 4.12 -16.82 10.03
N PHE A 592 3.77 -17.77 10.89
CA PHE A 592 3.72 -17.56 12.34
C PHE A 592 4.90 -18.21 13.06
N PRO A 593 5.41 -17.60 14.15
CA PRO A 593 6.41 -18.22 15.01
C PRO A 593 5.91 -19.59 15.50
N ASN A 594 6.80 -20.59 15.48
CA ASN A 594 6.55 -21.98 15.88
C ASN A 594 5.65 -22.82 14.96
N GLN A 595 5.18 -22.29 13.83
CA GLN A 595 4.53 -23.12 12.82
C GLN A 595 5.54 -23.87 11.96
N VAL A 596 5.21 -25.12 11.66
CA VAL A 596 5.97 -25.95 10.72
C VAL A 596 5.10 -26.33 9.53
N ILE A 597 5.75 -26.62 8.40
CA ILE A 597 5.07 -27.16 7.23
C ILE A 597 4.58 -28.56 7.59
N SER A 598 3.26 -28.73 7.70
CA SER A 598 2.64 -29.97 8.16
C SER A 598 2.35 -30.95 7.02
N SER A 599 2.01 -30.45 5.83
CA SER A 599 1.73 -31.29 4.66
C SER A 599 1.95 -30.56 3.33
N ILE A 600 2.25 -31.33 2.29
CA ILE A 600 2.31 -30.86 0.90
C ILE A 600 0.97 -31.17 0.23
N LYS A 601 0.23 -30.14 -0.18
CA LYS A 601 -1.03 -30.27 -0.93
C LYS A 601 -0.79 -30.50 -2.42
N PHE A 602 0.22 -29.86 -2.98
CA PHE A 602 0.57 -29.98 -4.40
C PHE A 602 2.06 -29.73 -4.61
N ALA A 603 2.68 -30.45 -5.55
CA ALA A 603 4.03 -30.18 -6.00
C ALA A 603 4.24 -30.71 -7.42
N SER A 604 4.65 -29.86 -8.35
CA SER A 604 4.90 -30.23 -9.75
C SER A 604 6.05 -29.42 -10.33
N PHE A 605 7.01 -30.10 -10.95
CA PHE A 605 8.10 -29.47 -11.71
C PHE A 605 7.94 -29.80 -13.19
N GLY A 606 7.77 -28.79 -14.04
CA GLY A 606 7.51 -28.95 -15.47
C GLY A 606 6.66 -27.81 -15.99
N THR A 607 5.45 -28.10 -16.47
CA THR A 607 4.49 -27.09 -16.95
C THR A 607 3.22 -27.03 -16.10
N PRO A 608 3.31 -26.82 -14.77
CA PRO A 608 2.12 -26.72 -13.92
C PRO A 608 1.19 -25.60 -14.37
N LEU A 609 -0.12 -25.82 -14.21
CA LEU A 609 -1.18 -24.89 -14.57
C LEU A 609 -1.93 -24.43 -13.32
N GLY A 610 -2.66 -23.32 -13.43
CA GLY A 610 -3.48 -22.78 -12.34
C GLY A 610 -2.74 -21.79 -11.43
N THR A 611 -3.40 -21.43 -10.34
CA THR A 611 -2.89 -20.49 -9.33
C THR A 611 -2.92 -21.13 -7.95
N CYS A 612 -2.39 -20.45 -6.93
CA CYS A 612 -2.34 -20.98 -5.56
C CYS A 612 -3.73 -21.46 -5.09
N GLY A 613 -3.85 -22.75 -4.75
CA GLY A 613 -5.11 -23.38 -4.35
C GLY A 613 -5.98 -23.90 -5.49
N SER A 614 -5.53 -23.83 -6.74
CA SER A 614 -6.13 -24.41 -7.94
C SER A 614 -5.06 -25.03 -8.87
N PHE A 615 -3.87 -25.30 -8.34
CA PHE A 615 -2.80 -25.88 -9.15
C PHE A 615 -3.18 -27.25 -9.69
N SER A 616 -2.78 -27.50 -10.93
CA SER A 616 -2.92 -28.79 -11.59
C SER A 616 -1.66 -29.15 -12.37
N HIS A 617 -1.44 -30.45 -12.56
CA HIS A 617 -0.34 -30.92 -13.40
C HIS A 617 -0.63 -30.56 -14.86
N GLY A 618 0.35 -29.97 -15.54
CA GLY A 618 0.28 -29.83 -16.99
C GLY A 618 0.81 -31.06 -17.71
N ARG A 619 1.03 -30.91 -19.02
CA ARG A 619 1.51 -31.98 -19.90
C ARG A 619 2.90 -32.49 -19.56
N CYS A 620 3.69 -31.71 -18.82
CA CYS A 620 5.02 -32.08 -18.36
C CYS A 620 5.08 -31.94 -16.83
N SER A 621 5.44 -33.03 -16.15
CA SER A 621 5.59 -33.06 -14.70
C SER A 621 6.62 -34.11 -14.29
N SER A 622 7.54 -33.73 -13.40
CA SER A 622 8.51 -34.65 -12.82
C SER A 622 7.86 -35.55 -11.77
N ALA A 623 8.09 -36.86 -11.89
CA ALA A 623 7.67 -37.85 -10.89
C ALA A 623 8.41 -37.70 -9.53
N LYS A 624 9.55 -36.98 -9.49
CA LYS A 624 10.36 -36.79 -8.28
C LYS A 624 10.04 -35.51 -7.53
N ALA A 625 9.33 -34.56 -8.15
CA ALA A 625 9.11 -33.24 -7.57
C ALA A 625 8.43 -33.32 -6.20
N HIS A 626 7.34 -34.08 -6.08
CA HIS A 626 6.59 -34.20 -4.83
C HIS A 626 7.39 -34.81 -3.69
N SER A 627 8.10 -35.92 -3.94
CA SER A 627 8.86 -36.61 -2.90
C SER A 627 10.06 -35.78 -2.40
N ILE A 628 10.73 -35.05 -3.29
CA ILE A 628 11.82 -34.14 -2.92
C ILE A 628 11.28 -33.00 -2.05
N VAL A 629 10.22 -32.35 -2.50
CA VAL A 629 9.59 -31.24 -1.76
C VAL A 629 9.12 -31.71 -0.38
N GLN A 630 8.46 -32.86 -0.30
CA GLN A 630 8.00 -33.42 0.96
C GLN A 630 9.15 -33.69 1.93
N LYS A 631 10.25 -34.30 1.45
CA LYS A 631 11.43 -34.61 2.26
C LYS A 631 12.14 -33.36 2.78
N VAL A 632 12.17 -32.29 1.98
CA VAL A 632 12.89 -31.05 2.32
C VAL A 632 12.06 -30.12 3.19
N CYS A 633 10.74 -30.10 3.01
CA CYS A 633 9.89 -29.07 3.63
C CYS A 633 9.11 -29.53 4.86
N VAL A 634 8.59 -30.77 4.89
CA VAL A 634 7.71 -31.20 5.98
C VAL A 634 8.48 -31.27 7.31
N GLY A 635 7.88 -30.71 8.37
CA GLY A 635 8.48 -30.62 9.71
C GLY A 635 9.42 -29.42 9.91
N SER A 636 9.70 -28.63 8.87
CA SER A 636 10.54 -27.43 8.98
C SER A 636 9.69 -26.16 8.99
N THR A 637 10.18 -25.12 9.69
CA THR A 637 9.55 -23.78 9.69
C THR A 637 9.77 -23.04 8.37
N SER A 638 10.88 -23.35 7.69
CA SER A 638 11.25 -22.85 6.37
C SER A 638 11.95 -23.95 5.55
N CYS A 639 11.84 -23.89 4.23
CA CYS A 639 12.58 -24.75 3.32
C CYS A 639 12.90 -24.03 2.01
N SER A 640 13.99 -24.45 1.37
CA SER A 640 14.44 -23.91 0.08
C SER A 640 14.81 -25.06 -0.85
N ILE A 641 14.38 -24.95 -2.12
CA ILE A 641 14.54 -26.01 -3.12
C ILE A 641 15.12 -25.41 -4.40
N ASP A 642 16.24 -25.96 -4.87
CA ASP A 642 16.85 -25.56 -6.13
C ASP A 642 15.98 -25.99 -7.31
N VAL A 643 15.55 -25.01 -8.11
CA VAL A 643 14.74 -25.19 -9.31
C VAL A 643 15.67 -25.48 -10.49
N SER A 644 16.13 -26.73 -10.57
CA SER A 644 16.97 -27.20 -11.67
C SER A 644 16.58 -28.61 -12.11
N THR A 645 16.88 -28.94 -13.37
CA THR A 645 16.72 -30.31 -13.89
C THR A 645 17.65 -31.31 -13.19
N LYS A 646 18.78 -30.85 -12.62
CA LYS A 646 19.69 -31.68 -11.82
C LYS A 646 19.02 -32.14 -10.51
N THR A 647 18.32 -31.22 -9.84
CA THR A 647 17.67 -31.49 -8.56
C THR A 647 16.34 -32.22 -8.75
N LEU A 648 15.49 -31.74 -9.67
CA LEU A 648 14.09 -32.16 -9.79
C LEU A 648 13.84 -33.11 -10.96
N GLY A 649 14.86 -33.44 -11.76
CA GLY A 649 14.75 -34.24 -12.97
C GLY A 649 14.35 -33.42 -14.21
N ASP A 650 14.56 -33.98 -15.41
CA ASP A 650 14.17 -33.35 -16.68
C ASP A 650 12.97 -34.09 -17.31
N PRO A 651 11.73 -33.76 -16.90
CA PRO A 651 10.53 -34.42 -17.42
C PRO A 651 10.20 -34.10 -18.88
N CYS A 652 10.79 -33.06 -19.47
CA CYS A 652 10.56 -32.66 -20.86
C CYS A 652 11.74 -31.83 -21.40
N LYS A 653 12.58 -32.44 -22.24
CA LYS A 653 13.74 -31.77 -22.85
C LYS A 653 13.31 -30.59 -23.73
N GLY A 654 14.04 -29.48 -23.64
CA GLY A 654 13.82 -28.28 -24.47
C GLY A 654 12.61 -27.42 -24.09
N VAL A 655 11.80 -27.85 -23.10
CA VAL A 655 10.67 -27.06 -22.57
C VAL A 655 11.12 -26.33 -21.31
N LYS A 656 10.79 -25.03 -21.21
CA LYS A 656 10.98 -24.23 -19.99
C LYS A 656 10.17 -24.81 -18.85
N LYS A 657 10.78 -24.95 -17.68
CA LYS A 657 10.16 -25.62 -16.53
C LYS A 657 9.97 -24.67 -15.37
N SER A 658 8.95 -24.97 -14.57
CA SER A 658 8.71 -24.29 -13.31
C SER A 658 8.28 -25.27 -12.24
N LEU A 659 8.70 -24.99 -11.01
CA LEU A 659 8.30 -25.70 -9.81
C LEU A 659 7.16 -24.92 -9.15
N ALA A 660 5.97 -25.52 -9.08
CA ALA A 660 4.83 -25.03 -8.32
C ALA A 660 4.62 -25.92 -7.10
N VAL A 661 4.52 -25.33 -5.92
CA VAL A 661 4.31 -26.03 -4.64
C VAL A 661 3.20 -25.36 -3.85
N GLU A 662 2.33 -26.17 -3.23
CA GLU A 662 1.34 -25.76 -2.24
C GLU A 662 1.48 -26.60 -0.97
N VAL A 663 1.52 -25.94 0.19
CA VAL A 663 1.72 -26.55 1.50
C VAL A 663 0.71 -26.03 2.53
N SER A 664 0.54 -26.79 3.60
CA SER A 664 -0.18 -26.35 4.80
C SER A 664 0.82 -26.17 5.95
N CYS A 665 0.60 -25.15 6.78
CA CYS A 665 1.34 -24.92 8.02
C CYS A 665 0.45 -25.27 9.21
N ALA A 666 0.99 -25.92 10.24
CA ALA A 666 0.30 -26.20 11.50
C ALA A 666 1.12 -25.69 12.69
#